data_AF-A0AAN8ID93-F1
#
_entry.id   AF-A0AAN8ID93-F1
#
_cell.length_a   1.000
_cell.length_b   1.000
_cell.length_c   1.000
_cell.angle_alpha   90.00
_cell.angle_beta   90.00
_cell.angle_gamma   90.00
#
_symmetry.space_group_name_H-M   'P 1'
#
loop_
_entity.id
_entity.type
_entity.pdbx_description
1 polymer ?
#
loop_
_entity_poly.entity_id
_entity_poly.type
_entity_poly.pdbx_seq_one_letter_code
_entity_poly.pdbx_strand_id
1 'polypeptide(L)'
;STATTSAGCDDRMVVLDLVERSELTDLEEKLRDATDELVQSRAAFSLLEAKVQESESLKIQHEELAQAYNDLNEEFEKYKEMTATIAQNNSNQDLTRRIDLLKASLIEYEERYEMCKRENQETVAQLERLSGEFERLKSGFADVREQNRDVDVSGEVDRLRSALEQAKTDRDRLRADVERFRSTVEGIDTELDMLRSSNRNLCQENEKMAAVIDRYTKSLNDAAQRNERALDDSDTHGTSSLDEVQTAAVDNLHRELREEVTMLQERNRLLSEESRLLAEVNAHMKKQEETDQKKTQLLEEKISLLEEHREELQTSLKALQEKVDSNQRTENQRAQDSVDEVSALTAQLREALAANAEKTEECEKLRQQTDDLEKEVTLRQSCVDEMITQTNVLQVQLQLAAEANLQLKQQILEKDRSLNSMSEELSRKQPDIVHNDSNLEQLECSSDHSKLAYSDEFLTASTLETSDLEQQPFPAQKADHEKEELSQRIDLLEEECAQLKRALADSEKQINEKVDIVNTITAENEQLRQVATQKHAESVDYFARLEAAIAQIAVLEQQSADNERRAAASLEEERELREKMSRELQRLKEHLLLVEETSTVEAVEAEKRETELREQIRRLQSTVVAADTDAAKTTQSMKSELSSLQERVVIAEESAVDWRSRYESEKRLHFETSDALASLQVVVRELSADHEREAASASHRNLQLQEQIRELTATVENLRAEIERLSLDKQTVEDLLESAKSSFNARQKIVEDLEVQLEEARASSRQSAESYRIDDVTLRQLFLSYFTAAPDKRADIALLLASILQYPPEDVHKIRQAVSGRSSQRQGTPSGSVSLAEQFIRFLENESESASTAPHLPVAPRGPTPGPSIAPPHIASSSSQPNSLDAVLK
;
A
#
# COMPACT_ATOMS: atom_id res chain seq x y z
N SER A 1 -28.40 -81.33 59.46
CA SER A 1 -28.20 -82.77 59.64
C SER A 1 -27.75 -83.00 61.08
N THR A 2 -28.40 -83.75 61.99
CA THR A 2 -28.88 -85.16 61.95
C THR A 2 -27.72 -86.16 61.79
N ALA A 3 -27.50 -87.17 62.65
CA ALA A 3 -28.22 -87.70 63.83
C ALA A 3 -27.21 -87.98 64.98
N THR A 4 -27.48 -88.21 66.27
CA THR A 4 -28.64 -88.73 67.07
C THR A 4 -28.72 -90.25 67.26
N THR A 5 -28.02 -90.78 68.27
CA THR A 5 -28.31 -92.00 69.10
C THR A 5 -27.38 -92.00 70.33
N SER A 6 -27.68 -92.36 71.60
CA SER A 6 -28.84 -92.87 72.37
C SER A 6 -28.60 -94.26 72.99
N ALA A 7 -28.62 -94.33 74.34
CA ALA A 7 -28.65 -95.53 75.22
C ALA A 7 -27.47 -96.55 75.11
N GLY A 8 -27.20 -97.41 76.09
CA GLY A 8 -27.72 -97.54 77.47
C GLY A 8 -27.57 -98.97 78.03
N CYS A 9 -27.41 -99.11 79.36
CA CYS A 9 -27.26 -100.35 80.15
C CYS A 9 -25.98 -101.20 79.89
N ASP A 10 -25.61 -102.20 80.72
CA ASP A 10 -25.63 -102.39 82.19
C ASP A 10 -25.01 -103.78 82.50
N ASP A 11 -23.96 -103.90 83.34
CA ASP A 11 -23.68 -105.16 84.09
C ASP A 11 -22.74 -105.01 85.32
N ARG A 12 -23.33 -105.17 86.51
CA ARG A 12 -22.83 -105.78 87.76
C ARG A 12 -21.33 -105.84 88.13
N MET A 13 -21.01 -105.29 89.31
CA MET A 13 -20.76 -106.04 90.58
C MET A 13 -20.63 -105.03 91.74
N VAL A 14 -21.57 -104.93 92.70
CA VAL A 14 -21.77 -105.80 93.89
C VAL A 14 -20.55 -105.90 94.82
N VAL A 15 -20.62 -105.26 96.01
CA VAL A 15 -20.36 -105.84 97.36
C VAL A 15 -20.65 -104.80 98.46
N LEU A 16 -21.39 -105.22 99.50
CA LEU A 16 -21.56 -104.69 100.88
C LEU A 16 -21.35 -103.18 101.16
N ASP A 17 -22.33 -102.38 101.62
CA ASP A 17 -23.22 -102.52 102.80
C ASP A 17 -22.51 -102.37 104.16
N LEU A 18 -22.71 -101.22 104.85
CA LEU A 18 -22.99 -101.07 106.29
C LEU A 18 -23.03 -99.58 106.71
N VAL A 19 -24.07 -99.21 107.49
CA VAL A 19 -24.11 -98.14 108.52
C VAL A 19 -23.56 -96.73 108.18
N GLU A 20 -24.43 -95.83 107.71
CA GLU A 20 -24.65 -94.45 108.25
C GLU A 20 -25.73 -93.68 107.44
N ARG A 21 -26.92 -94.28 107.33
CA ARG A 21 -28.02 -93.92 106.39
C ARG A 21 -28.69 -92.54 106.56
N SER A 22 -28.21 -91.68 107.46
CA SER A 22 -28.64 -90.28 107.57
C SER A 22 -27.58 -89.33 107.02
N GLU A 23 -26.32 -89.50 107.45
CA GLU A 23 -25.22 -88.67 106.95
C GLU A 23 -24.91 -88.98 105.48
N LEU A 24 -25.07 -90.24 105.05
CA LEU A 24 -25.00 -90.61 103.63
C LEU A 24 -26.11 -89.97 102.78
N THR A 25 -27.36 -89.89 103.24
CA THR A 25 -28.43 -89.23 102.46
C THR A 25 -28.22 -87.72 102.40
N ASP A 26 -27.80 -87.12 103.52
CA ASP A 26 -27.43 -85.71 103.61
C ASP A 26 -26.22 -85.35 102.71
N LEU A 27 -25.28 -86.29 102.53
CA LEU A 27 -24.14 -86.15 101.62
C LEU A 27 -24.53 -86.43 100.17
N GLU A 28 -25.40 -87.40 99.89
CA GLU A 28 -25.94 -87.66 98.54
C GLU A 28 -26.80 -86.49 98.04
N GLU A 29 -27.57 -85.83 98.92
CA GLU A 29 -28.33 -84.63 98.60
C GLU A 29 -27.38 -83.44 98.34
N LYS A 30 -26.44 -83.15 99.25
CA LYS A 30 -25.42 -82.10 99.04
C LYS A 30 -24.52 -82.35 97.83
N LEU A 31 -24.23 -83.61 97.49
CA LEU A 31 -23.48 -83.98 96.29
C LEU A 31 -24.32 -83.78 95.03
N ARG A 32 -25.64 -84.05 95.09
CA ARG A 32 -26.57 -83.77 93.99
C ARG A 32 -26.73 -82.27 93.79
N ASP A 33 -26.96 -81.51 94.84
CA ASP A 33 -27.02 -80.04 94.81
C ASP A 33 -25.73 -79.46 94.24
N ALA A 34 -24.56 -79.89 94.72
CA ALA A 34 -23.27 -79.45 94.18
C ALA A 34 -23.04 -79.91 92.72
N THR A 35 -23.59 -81.05 92.30
CA THR A 35 -23.54 -81.50 90.90
C THR A 35 -24.46 -80.65 90.02
N ASP A 36 -25.65 -80.32 90.49
CA ASP A 36 -26.61 -79.46 89.78
C ASP A 36 -26.13 -78.00 89.76
N GLU A 37 -25.46 -77.50 90.80
CA GLU A 37 -24.73 -76.22 90.81
C GLU A 37 -23.56 -76.23 89.83
N LEU A 38 -22.80 -77.34 89.73
CA LEU A 38 -21.74 -77.48 88.73
C LEU A 38 -22.28 -77.56 87.30
N VAL A 39 -23.41 -78.23 87.08
CA VAL A 39 -24.10 -78.29 85.77
C VAL A 39 -24.65 -76.92 85.41
N GLN A 40 -25.29 -76.21 86.34
CA GLN A 40 -25.75 -74.83 86.16
C GLN A 40 -24.57 -73.87 85.90
N SER A 41 -23.48 -74.00 86.66
CA SER A 41 -22.27 -73.19 86.47
C SER A 41 -21.62 -73.45 85.12
N ARG A 42 -21.58 -74.71 84.67
CA ARG A 42 -21.06 -75.09 83.34
C ARG A 42 -21.97 -74.61 82.21
N ALA A 43 -23.29 -74.65 82.39
CA ALA A 43 -24.25 -74.09 81.44
C ALA A 43 -24.14 -72.55 81.38
N ALA A 44 -23.99 -71.89 82.53
CA ALA A 44 -23.76 -70.45 82.62
C ALA A 44 -22.41 -70.03 82.00
N PHE A 45 -21.36 -70.84 82.19
CA PHE A 45 -20.06 -70.62 81.54
C PHE A 45 -20.16 -70.79 80.02
N SER A 46 -20.81 -71.83 79.53
CA SER A 46 -21.03 -72.04 78.08
C SER A 46 -21.90 -70.93 77.46
N LEU A 47 -22.90 -70.43 78.20
CA LEU A 47 -23.70 -69.26 77.81
C LEU A 47 -22.87 -67.96 77.81
N LEU A 48 -21.93 -67.81 78.75
CA LEU A 48 -21.01 -66.67 78.80
C LEU A 48 -20.00 -66.73 77.65
N GLU A 49 -19.46 -67.91 77.35
CA GLU A 49 -18.55 -68.17 76.23
C GLU A 49 -19.23 -67.87 74.88
N ALA A 50 -20.48 -68.32 74.70
CA ALA A 50 -21.29 -67.97 73.54
C ALA A 50 -21.53 -66.45 73.43
N LYS A 51 -21.77 -65.75 74.55
CA LYS A 51 -21.92 -64.29 74.58
C LYS A 51 -20.61 -63.54 74.35
N VAL A 52 -19.45 -64.10 74.71
CA VAL A 52 -18.14 -63.54 74.36
C VAL A 52 -17.93 -63.65 72.85
N GLN A 53 -18.20 -64.81 72.24
CA GLN A 53 -18.13 -65.00 70.79
C GLN A 53 -19.12 -64.08 70.03
N GLU A 54 -20.34 -63.90 70.55
CA GLU A 54 -21.32 -62.93 70.04
C GLU A 54 -20.80 -61.49 70.14
N SER A 55 -20.20 -61.11 71.27
CA SER A 55 -19.61 -59.79 71.49
C SER A 55 -18.38 -59.53 70.61
N GLU A 56 -17.55 -60.54 70.34
CA GLU A 56 -16.43 -60.47 69.41
C GLU A 56 -16.90 -60.32 67.96
N SER A 57 -17.92 -61.09 67.56
CA SER A 57 -18.57 -60.95 66.24
C SER A 57 -19.20 -59.58 66.03
N LEU A 58 -19.93 -59.06 67.03
CA LEU A 58 -20.50 -57.71 67.02
C LEU A 58 -19.43 -56.62 66.97
N LYS A 59 -18.29 -56.82 67.64
CA LYS A 59 -17.15 -55.90 67.57
C LYS A 59 -16.56 -55.84 66.16
N ILE A 60 -16.35 -56.99 65.52
CA ILE A 60 -15.87 -57.06 64.12
C ILE A 60 -16.85 -56.35 63.19
N GLN A 61 -18.16 -56.62 63.29
CA GLN A 61 -19.19 -55.95 62.49
C GLN A 61 -19.23 -54.43 62.71
N HIS A 62 -18.98 -53.96 63.94
CA HIS A 62 -18.90 -52.52 64.21
C HIS A 62 -17.63 -51.89 63.62
N GLU A 63 -16.50 -52.62 63.58
CA GLU A 63 -15.24 -52.17 63.00
C GLU A 63 -15.34 -52.13 61.46
N GLU A 64 -15.96 -53.13 60.84
CA GLU A 64 -16.33 -53.16 59.42
C GLU A 64 -17.30 -52.02 59.04
N LEU A 65 -18.34 -51.78 59.84
CA LEU A 65 -19.30 -50.70 59.60
C LEU A 65 -18.67 -49.31 59.77
N ALA A 66 -17.76 -49.15 60.72
CA ALA A 66 -17.01 -47.90 60.88
C ALA A 66 -16.07 -47.64 59.69
N GLN A 67 -15.41 -48.68 59.16
CA GLN A 67 -14.61 -48.56 57.95
C GLN A 67 -15.48 -48.19 56.74
N ALA A 68 -16.58 -48.91 56.50
CA ALA A 68 -17.49 -48.62 55.39
C ALA A 68 -18.11 -47.21 55.47
N TYR A 69 -18.36 -46.69 56.68
CA TYR A 69 -18.79 -45.30 56.88
C TYR A 69 -17.68 -44.30 56.50
N ASN A 70 -16.44 -44.56 56.90
CA ASN A 70 -15.29 -43.71 56.56
C ASN A 70 -15.04 -43.71 55.04
N ASP A 71 -15.05 -44.88 54.40
CA ASP A 71 -14.87 -45.04 52.96
C ASP A 71 -15.95 -44.25 52.18
N LEU A 72 -17.22 -44.42 52.56
CA LEU A 72 -18.35 -43.69 51.96
C LEU A 72 -18.28 -42.17 52.19
N ASN A 73 -17.79 -41.73 53.35
CA ASN A 73 -17.57 -40.32 53.63
C ASN A 73 -16.40 -39.74 52.80
N GLU A 74 -15.35 -40.52 52.56
CA GLU A 74 -14.24 -40.14 51.69
C GLU A 74 -14.69 -40.08 50.21
N GLU A 75 -15.52 -41.03 49.75
CA GLU A 75 -16.17 -40.97 48.43
C GLU A 75 -17.10 -39.75 48.30
N PHE A 76 -17.87 -39.42 49.34
CA PHE A 76 -18.74 -38.25 49.34
C PHE A 76 -17.96 -36.93 49.24
N GLU A 77 -16.89 -36.76 50.00
CA GLU A 77 -16.05 -35.56 49.91
C GLU A 77 -15.28 -35.48 48.58
N LYS A 78 -14.81 -36.61 48.03
CA LYS A 78 -14.27 -36.67 46.66
C LYS A 78 -15.30 -36.28 45.60
N TYR A 79 -16.54 -36.79 45.71
CA TYR A 79 -17.63 -36.43 44.79
C TYR A 79 -18.01 -34.95 44.89
N LYS A 80 -17.99 -34.39 46.10
CA LYS A 80 -18.25 -32.97 46.39
C LYS A 80 -17.13 -32.07 45.85
N GLU A 81 -15.86 -32.45 45.99
CA GLU A 81 -14.72 -31.75 45.40
C GLU A 81 -14.74 -31.84 43.86
N MET A 82 -15.06 -33.01 43.30
CA MET A 82 -15.24 -33.20 41.85
C MET A 82 -16.43 -32.39 41.31
N THR A 83 -17.53 -32.31 42.06
CA THR A 83 -18.69 -31.46 41.71
C THR A 83 -18.32 -29.98 41.77
N ALA A 84 -17.52 -29.56 42.76
CA ALA A 84 -17.02 -28.19 42.86
C ALA A 84 -16.09 -27.83 41.69
N THR A 85 -15.16 -28.73 41.31
CA THR A 85 -14.32 -28.52 40.12
C THR A 85 -15.11 -28.58 38.81
N ILE A 86 -16.17 -29.37 38.70
CA ILE A 86 -17.10 -29.35 37.55
C ILE A 86 -17.90 -28.03 37.49
N ALA A 87 -18.31 -27.47 38.62
CA ALA A 87 -18.94 -26.15 38.67
C ALA A 87 -17.95 -25.01 38.36
N GLN A 88 -16.67 -25.18 38.74
CA GLN A 88 -15.59 -24.23 38.51
C GLN A 88 -14.94 -24.38 37.12
N ASN A 89 -15.17 -25.50 36.42
CA ASN A 89 -14.56 -25.82 35.13
C ASN A 89 -14.88 -24.74 34.09
N ASN A 90 -13.82 -24.30 33.40
CA ASN A 90 -13.83 -23.09 32.57
C ASN A 90 -14.94 -23.09 31.49
N SER A 91 -15.38 -24.25 30.99
CA SER A 91 -16.45 -24.37 30.00
C SER A 91 -17.69 -23.50 30.27
N ASN A 92 -18.20 -23.44 31.51
CA ASN A 92 -19.35 -22.57 31.85
C ASN A 92 -18.98 -21.08 31.86
N GLN A 93 -17.77 -20.74 32.29
CA GLN A 93 -17.27 -19.36 32.23
C GLN A 93 -16.99 -18.92 30.79
N ASP A 94 -16.48 -19.80 29.95
CA ASP A 94 -16.15 -19.55 28.54
C ASP A 94 -17.41 -19.50 27.67
N LEU A 95 -18.43 -20.31 27.98
CA LEU A 95 -19.77 -20.14 27.43
C LEU A 95 -20.36 -18.78 27.84
N THR A 96 -20.21 -18.35 29.09
CA THR A 96 -20.67 -17.03 29.55
C THR A 96 -19.93 -15.90 28.83
N ARG A 97 -18.59 -15.93 28.79
CA ARG A 97 -17.74 -15.00 28.03
C ARG A 97 -18.13 -14.95 26.55
N ARG A 98 -18.38 -16.11 25.93
CA ARG A 98 -18.79 -16.20 24.52
C ARG A 98 -20.20 -15.66 24.29
N ILE A 99 -21.13 -15.87 25.22
CA ILE A 99 -22.46 -15.25 25.20
C ILE A 99 -22.34 -13.73 25.30
N ASP A 100 -21.48 -13.20 26.17
CA ASP A 100 -21.31 -11.76 26.35
C ASP A 100 -20.56 -11.10 25.17
N LEU A 101 -19.58 -11.78 24.57
CA LEU A 101 -18.96 -11.38 23.30
C LEU A 101 -19.97 -11.38 22.14
N LEU A 102 -20.87 -12.36 22.07
CA LEU A 102 -21.93 -12.41 21.06
C LEU A 102 -22.97 -11.30 21.27
N LYS A 103 -23.32 -10.94 22.52
CA LYS A 103 -24.15 -9.77 22.81
C LYS A 103 -23.46 -8.47 22.37
N ALA A 104 -22.18 -8.29 22.68
CA ALA A 104 -21.43 -7.11 22.28
C ALA A 104 -21.37 -6.96 20.76
N SER A 105 -21.08 -8.05 20.05
CA SER A 105 -21.08 -8.08 18.58
C SER A 105 -22.48 -7.79 18.01
N LEU A 106 -23.54 -8.33 18.62
CA LEU A 106 -24.92 -8.06 18.18
C LEU A 106 -25.28 -6.58 18.31
N ILE A 107 -24.96 -5.94 19.44
CA ILE A 107 -25.14 -4.49 19.64
C ILE A 107 -24.36 -3.70 18.59
N GLU A 108 -23.10 -4.07 18.32
CA GLU A 108 -22.29 -3.43 17.28
C GLU A 108 -22.91 -3.56 15.87
N TYR A 109 -23.49 -4.72 15.54
CA TYR A 109 -24.23 -4.91 14.28
C TYR A 109 -25.53 -4.09 14.22
N GLU A 110 -26.25 -3.95 15.34
CA GLU A 110 -27.46 -3.12 15.44
C GLU A 110 -27.12 -1.62 15.29
N GLU A 111 -26.03 -1.14 15.92
CA GLU A 111 -25.53 0.23 15.77
C GLU A 111 -25.06 0.52 14.34
N ARG A 112 -24.30 -0.41 13.73
CA ARG A 112 -23.89 -0.31 12.30
C ARG A 112 -25.08 -0.33 11.35
N TYR A 113 -26.13 -1.09 11.66
CA TYR A 113 -27.36 -1.10 10.88
C TYR A 113 -28.12 0.23 10.98
N GLU A 114 -28.28 0.80 12.18
CA GLU A 114 -28.94 2.10 12.36
C GLU A 114 -28.09 3.29 11.82
N MET A 115 -26.76 3.17 11.78
CA MET A 115 -25.87 4.07 11.03
C MET A 115 -26.21 4.03 9.53
N CYS A 116 -26.08 2.86 8.90
CA CYS A 116 -26.31 2.68 7.45
C CYS A 116 -27.74 3.07 7.04
N LYS A 117 -28.73 2.77 7.88
CA LYS A 117 -30.14 3.16 7.71
C LYS A 117 -30.33 4.68 7.74
N ARG A 118 -29.61 5.42 8.60
CA ARG A 118 -29.62 6.90 8.58
C ARG A 118 -28.91 7.49 7.38
N GLU A 119 -27.76 6.92 6.99
CA GLU A 119 -27.03 7.33 5.78
C GLU A 119 -27.90 7.13 4.52
N ASN A 120 -28.63 6.01 4.43
CA ASN A 120 -29.58 5.75 3.35
C ASN A 120 -30.81 6.69 3.39
N GLN A 121 -31.28 7.09 4.59
CA GLN A 121 -32.31 8.13 4.71
C GLN A 121 -31.79 9.51 4.27
N GLU A 122 -30.52 9.83 4.55
CA GLU A 122 -29.93 11.09 4.11
C GLU A 122 -29.71 11.13 2.59
N THR A 123 -29.18 10.07 1.98
CA THR A 123 -29.02 10.00 0.52
C THR A 123 -30.35 10.05 -0.21
N VAL A 124 -31.41 9.41 0.31
CA VAL A 124 -32.78 9.61 -0.20
C VAL A 124 -33.22 11.07 -0.08
N ALA A 125 -33.03 11.71 1.08
CA ALA A 125 -33.36 13.13 1.25
C ALA A 125 -32.48 14.09 0.41
N GLN A 126 -31.29 13.67 -0.02
CA GLN A 126 -30.46 14.39 -0.99
C GLN A 126 -31.00 14.20 -2.42
N LEU A 127 -31.39 12.97 -2.81
CA LEU A 127 -32.00 12.66 -4.10
C LEU A 127 -33.36 13.35 -4.29
N GLU A 128 -34.17 13.46 -3.23
CA GLU A 128 -35.43 14.22 -3.26
C GLU A 128 -35.18 15.72 -3.49
N ARG A 129 -34.16 16.29 -2.84
CA ARG A 129 -33.73 17.69 -3.08
C ARG A 129 -33.28 17.91 -4.52
N LEU A 130 -32.38 17.06 -5.02
CA LEU A 130 -31.89 17.12 -6.41
C LEU A 130 -33.03 16.93 -7.43
N SER A 131 -34.00 16.06 -7.15
CA SER A 131 -35.19 15.88 -8.00
C SER A 131 -36.07 17.12 -8.01
N GLY A 132 -36.26 17.77 -6.85
CA GLY A 132 -36.97 19.05 -6.75
C GLY A 132 -36.25 20.20 -7.44
N GLU A 133 -34.91 20.24 -7.38
CA GLU A 133 -34.09 21.20 -8.13
C GLU A 133 -34.15 20.94 -9.65
N PHE A 134 -34.16 19.68 -10.08
CA PHE A 134 -34.30 19.32 -11.48
C PHE A 134 -35.67 19.71 -12.06
N GLU A 135 -36.77 19.48 -11.33
CA GLU A 135 -38.10 19.94 -11.75
C GLU A 135 -38.23 21.48 -11.74
N ARG A 136 -37.59 22.19 -10.81
CA ARG A 136 -37.49 23.67 -10.85
C ARG A 136 -36.67 24.18 -12.04
N LEU A 137 -35.57 23.51 -12.36
CA LEU A 137 -34.74 23.87 -13.52
C LEU A 137 -35.51 23.61 -14.83
N LYS A 138 -36.25 22.50 -14.89
CA LYS A 138 -37.13 22.11 -16.00
C LYS A 138 -38.34 23.04 -16.15
N SER A 139 -38.93 23.55 -15.07
CA SER A 139 -39.95 24.61 -15.14
C SER A 139 -39.33 25.93 -15.59
N GLY A 140 -38.17 26.32 -15.05
CA GLY A 140 -37.45 27.51 -15.50
C GLY A 140 -37.05 27.47 -16.99
N PHE A 141 -36.70 26.29 -17.52
CA PHE A 141 -36.49 26.09 -18.95
C PHE A 141 -37.79 26.15 -19.77
N ALA A 142 -38.94 25.81 -19.19
CA ALA A 142 -40.24 26.03 -19.82
C ALA A 142 -40.60 27.53 -19.83
N ASP A 143 -40.45 28.22 -18.70
CA ASP A 143 -40.69 29.66 -18.55
C ASP A 143 -39.81 30.47 -19.52
N VAL A 144 -38.51 30.15 -19.61
CA VAL A 144 -37.56 30.78 -20.56
C VAL A 144 -37.90 30.42 -22.00
N ARG A 145 -38.39 29.21 -22.30
CA ARG A 145 -38.87 28.83 -23.64
C ARG A 145 -40.14 29.58 -24.03
N GLU A 146 -40.99 29.92 -23.06
CA GLU A 146 -42.23 30.66 -23.28
C GLU A 146 -41.95 32.17 -23.43
N GLN A 147 -41.07 32.76 -22.59
CA GLN A 147 -40.58 34.13 -22.78
C GLN A 147 -39.87 34.32 -24.14
N ASN A 148 -39.06 33.35 -24.58
CA ASN A 148 -38.40 33.38 -25.89
C ASN A 148 -39.34 33.14 -27.09
N ARG A 149 -40.66 33.03 -26.88
CA ARG A 149 -41.67 33.07 -27.97
C ARG A 149 -42.29 34.45 -28.17
N ASP A 150 -42.42 35.23 -27.10
CA ASP A 150 -43.08 36.54 -27.14
C ASP A 150 -42.11 37.73 -27.22
N VAL A 151 -40.81 37.52 -26.96
CA VAL A 151 -39.75 38.50 -27.24
C VAL A 151 -39.15 38.23 -28.62
N ASP A 152 -38.98 39.28 -29.43
CA ASP A 152 -38.31 39.21 -30.74
C ASP A 152 -36.79 38.98 -30.57
N VAL A 153 -36.41 37.71 -30.47
CA VAL A 153 -35.02 37.26 -30.40
C VAL A 153 -34.22 37.68 -31.64
N SER A 154 -34.84 37.87 -32.81
CA SER A 154 -34.14 38.38 -33.99
C SER A 154 -33.72 39.83 -33.78
N GLY A 155 -34.64 40.67 -33.31
CA GLY A 155 -34.38 42.07 -32.99
C GLY A 155 -33.27 42.28 -31.96
N GLU A 156 -33.18 41.42 -30.93
CA GLU A 156 -32.08 41.49 -29.96
C GLU A 156 -30.76 40.91 -30.52
N VAL A 157 -30.80 39.82 -31.28
CA VAL A 157 -29.60 39.29 -31.97
C VAL A 157 -29.01 40.33 -32.93
N ASP A 158 -29.84 41.08 -33.66
CA ASP A 158 -29.37 42.12 -34.59
C ASP A 158 -28.89 43.40 -33.87
N ARG A 159 -29.41 43.73 -32.69
CA ARG A 159 -28.78 44.71 -31.77
C ARG A 159 -27.41 44.26 -31.31
N LEU A 160 -27.30 43.02 -30.81
CA LEU A 160 -26.05 42.47 -30.29
C LEU A 160 -24.99 42.35 -31.39
N ARG A 161 -25.37 41.99 -32.63
CA ARG A 161 -24.50 42.06 -33.81
C ARG A 161 -24.03 43.48 -34.09
N SER A 162 -24.95 44.46 -34.09
CA SER A 162 -24.61 45.86 -34.33
C SER A 162 -23.65 46.41 -33.27
N ALA A 163 -23.87 46.07 -31.99
CA ALA A 163 -22.98 46.42 -30.90
C ALA A 163 -21.61 45.71 -30.99
N LEU A 164 -21.58 44.45 -31.44
CA LEU A 164 -20.34 43.70 -31.65
C LEU A 164 -19.49 44.26 -32.80
N GLU A 165 -20.11 44.64 -33.92
CA GLU A 165 -19.37 45.32 -35.01
C GLU A 165 -18.89 46.71 -34.58
N GLN A 166 -19.70 47.49 -33.85
CA GLN A 166 -19.26 48.77 -33.28
C GLN A 166 -18.03 48.56 -32.37
N ALA A 167 -18.09 47.61 -31.44
CA ALA A 167 -16.99 47.28 -30.54
C ALA A 167 -15.72 46.80 -31.27
N LYS A 168 -15.84 46.09 -32.40
CA LYS A 168 -14.70 45.78 -33.27
C LYS A 168 -14.10 47.05 -33.89
N THR A 169 -14.92 47.95 -34.44
CA THR A 169 -14.42 49.19 -35.04
C THR A 169 -13.74 50.10 -34.01
N ASP A 170 -14.27 50.16 -32.77
CA ASP A 170 -13.65 50.93 -31.68
C ASP A 170 -12.35 50.28 -31.20
N ARG A 171 -12.28 48.94 -31.12
CA ARG A 171 -11.04 48.20 -30.83
C ARG A 171 -9.96 48.45 -31.90
N ASP A 172 -10.34 48.43 -33.17
CA ASP A 172 -9.38 48.58 -34.27
C ASP A 172 -8.95 50.04 -34.46
N ARG A 173 -9.82 51.00 -34.10
CA ARG A 173 -9.44 52.41 -33.89
C ARG A 173 -8.46 52.57 -32.72
N LEU A 174 -8.74 51.97 -31.57
CA LEU A 174 -7.83 51.97 -30.42
C LEU A 174 -6.46 51.38 -30.76
N ARG A 175 -6.40 50.32 -31.56
CA ARG A 175 -5.14 49.78 -32.10
C ARG A 175 -4.39 50.79 -32.98
N ALA A 176 -5.09 51.48 -33.88
CA ALA A 176 -4.47 52.51 -34.71
C ALA A 176 -3.96 53.72 -33.91
N ASP A 177 -4.67 54.11 -32.84
CA ASP A 177 -4.23 55.18 -31.94
C ASP A 177 -3.09 54.74 -31.01
N VAL A 178 -3.06 53.47 -30.55
CA VAL A 178 -1.89 52.89 -29.85
C VAL A 178 -0.65 52.83 -30.74
N GLU A 179 -0.78 52.45 -32.02
CA GLU A 179 0.35 52.40 -32.96
C GLU A 179 0.89 53.82 -33.25
N ARG A 180 0.01 54.84 -33.29
CA ARG A 180 0.42 56.25 -33.35
C ARG A 180 1.18 56.67 -32.10
N PHE A 181 0.67 56.34 -30.90
CA PHE A 181 1.37 56.65 -29.65
C PHE A 181 2.75 55.98 -29.60
N ARG A 182 2.83 54.70 -29.98
CA ARG A 182 4.09 53.98 -30.13
C ARG A 182 5.06 54.72 -31.05
N SER A 183 4.62 55.09 -32.27
CA SER A 183 5.46 55.82 -33.23
C SER A 183 5.91 57.19 -32.69
N THR A 184 5.08 57.89 -31.90
CA THR A 184 5.51 59.14 -31.23
C THR A 184 6.51 58.91 -30.10
N VAL A 185 6.42 57.80 -29.36
CA VAL A 185 7.40 57.43 -28.33
C VAL A 185 8.73 57.06 -28.97
N GLU A 186 8.72 56.23 -30.02
CA GLU A 186 9.92 55.91 -30.81
C GLU A 186 10.58 57.19 -31.38
N GLY A 187 9.79 58.16 -31.82
CA GLY A 187 10.26 59.51 -32.18
C GLY A 187 10.97 60.22 -31.02
N ILE A 188 10.31 60.33 -29.86
CA ILE A 188 10.87 60.97 -28.65
C ILE A 188 12.16 60.28 -28.20
N ASP A 189 12.25 58.96 -28.25
CA ASP A 189 13.47 58.22 -27.91
C ASP A 189 14.63 58.56 -28.87
N THR A 190 14.37 58.70 -30.18
CA THR A 190 15.41 59.18 -31.11
C THR A 190 15.85 60.62 -30.84
N GLU A 191 14.93 61.51 -30.46
CA GLU A 191 15.30 62.88 -30.04
C GLU A 191 16.11 62.87 -28.74
N LEU A 192 15.75 62.04 -27.76
CA LEU A 192 16.50 61.87 -26.51
C LEU A 192 17.90 61.32 -26.76
N ASP A 193 18.10 60.36 -27.67
CA ASP A 193 19.43 59.84 -27.99
C ASP A 193 20.27 60.79 -28.86
N MET A 194 19.65 61.62 -29.70
CA MET A 194 20.33 62.78 -30.30
C MET A 194 20.78 63.79 -29.25
N LEU A 195 19.91 64.17 -28.29
CA LEU A 195 20.24 65.08 -27.20
C LEU A 195 21.32 64.53 -26.26
N ARG A 196 21.24 63.24 -25.89
CA ARG A 196 22.30 62.54 -25.13
C ARG A 196 23.63 62.58 -25.88
N SER A 197 23.62 62.34 -27.19
CA SER A 197 24.84 62.36 -28.01
C SER A 197 25.40 63.78 -28.16
N SER A 198 24.55 64.79 -28.33
CA SER A 198 24.96 66.20 -28.32
C SER A 198 25.57 66.60 -26.97
N ASN A 199 24.99 66.17 -25.85
CA ASN A 199 25.55 66.41 -24.51
C ASN A 199 26.90 65.71 -24.31
N ARG A 200 27.08 64.46 -24.79
CA ARG A 200 28.40 63.79 -24.78
C ARG A 200 29.44 64.59 -25.57
N ASN A 201 29.07 65.11 -26.74
CA ASN A 201 29.97 65.94 -27.56
C ASN A 201 30.34 67.25 -26.84
N LEU A 202 29.36 67.96 -26.26
CA LEU A 202 29.59 69.18 -25.48
C LEU A 202 30.45 68.92 -24.24
N CYS A 203 30.28 67.79 -23.54
CA CYS A 203 31.17 67.40 -22.45
C CYS A 203 32.61 67.22 -22.95
N GLN A 204 32.83 66.51 -24.05
CA GLN A 204 34.16 66.36 -24.63
C GLN A 204 34.76 67.69 -25.13
N GLU A 205 33.95 68.64 -25.59
CA GLU A 205 34.42 69.98 -25.97
C GLU A 205 34.77 70.82 -24.74
N ASN A 206 33.98 70.74 -23.66
CA ASN A 206 34.29 71.35 -22.37
C ASN A 206 35.57 70.77 -21.76
N GLU A 207 35.79 69.45 -21.83
CA GLU A 207 37.04 68.79 -21.42
C GLU A 207 38.25 69.28 -22.24
N LYS A 208 38.11 69.40 -23.56
CA LYS A 208 39.16 69.96 -24.43
C LYS A 208 39.43 71.43 -24.11
N MET A 209 38.40 72.23 -23.87
CA MET A 209 38.55 73.65 -23.48
C MET A 209 39.20 73.79 -22.10
N ALA A 210 38.82 72.97 -21.11
CA ALA A 210 39.49 72.91 -19.81
C ALA A 210 40.97 72.56 -19.96
N ALA A 211 41.30 71.53 -20.74
CA ALA A 211 42.70 71.15 -21.02
C ALA A 211 43.49 72.22 -21.80
N VAL A 212 42.82 73.10 -22.56
CA VAL A 212 43.43 74.29 -23.19
C VAL A 212 43.62 75.42 -22.16
N ILE A 213 42.65 75.66 -21.29
CA ILE A 213 42.75 76.63 -20.20
C ILE A 213 43.87 76.25 -19.22
N ASP A 214 44.03 74.96 -18.89
CA ASP A 214 45.13 74.46 -18.06
C ASP A 214 46.50 74.70 -18.73
N ARG A 215 46.61 74.46 -20.04
CA ARG A 215 47.83 74.77 -20.81
C ARG A 215 48.13 76.26 -20.82
N TYR A 216 47.13 77.11 -21.01
CA TYR A 216 47.30 78.57 -20.96
C TYR A 216 47.68 79.06 -19.56
N THR A 217 47.03 78.53 -18.52
CA THR A 217 47.30 78.86 -17.11
C THR A 217 48.70 78.43 -16.73
N LYS A 218 49.11 77.22 -17.13
CA LYS A 218 50.49 76.74 -16.96
C LYS A 218 51.48 77.61 -17.74
N SER A 219 51.20 77.95 -19.00
CA SER A 219 52.07 78.82 -19.79
C SER A 219 52.17 80.24 -19.23
N LEU A 220 51.12 80.76 -18.58
CA LEU A 220 51.12 82.02 -17.86
C LEU A 220 51.96 81.94 -16.58
N ASN A 221 51.82 80.87 -15.80
CA ASN A 221 52.64 80.63 -14.60
C ASN A 221 54.12 80.40 -14.97
N ASP A 222 54.40 79.65 -16.04
CA ASP A 222 55.75 79.43 -16.57
C ASP A 222 56.33 80.73 -17.18
N ALA A 223 55.49 81.66 -17.66
CA ALA A 223 55.92 82.99 -18.12
C ALA A 223 56.14 83.95 -16.94
N ALA A 224 55.30 83.90 -15.90
CA ALA A 224 55.47 84.65 -14.66
C ALA A 224 56.77 84.24 -13.94
N GLN A 225 57.01 82.93 -13.78
CA GLN A 225 58.28 82.42 -13.24
C GLN A 225 59.49 82.74 -14.13
N ARG A 226 59.31 82.84 -15.46
CA ARG A 226 60.39 83.33 -16.34
C ARG A 226 60.63 84.82 -16.16
N ASN A 227 59.61 85.64 -15.89
CA ASN A 227 59.79 87.04 -15.58
C ASN A 227 60.39 87.26 -14.19
N GLU A 228 60.02 86.46 -13.17
CA GLU A 228 60.72 86.44 -11.87
C GLU A 228 62.20 86.08 -12.05
N ARG A 229 62.49 84.95 -12.70
CA ARG A 229 63.89 84.53 -12.95
C ARG A 229 64.65 85.50 -13.85
N ALA A 230 64.01 86.14 -14.82
CA ALA A 230 64.64 87.15 -15.67
C ALA A 230 64.83 88.49 -14.96
N LEU A 231 64.07 88.79 -13.90
CA LEU A 231 64.37 89.91 -13.00
C LEU A 231 65.62 89.58 -12.16
N ASP A 232 65.68 88.40 -11.55
CA ASP A 232 66.87 87.92 -10.81
C ASP A 232 68.13 87.84 -11.71
N ASP A 233 68.03 87.22 -12.90
CA ASP A 233 69.14 87.06 -13.84
C ASP A 233 69.50 88.38 -14.58
N SER A 234 68.66 89.43 -14.55
CA SER A 234 68.94 90.68 -15.27
C SER A 234 70.14 91.46 -14.73
N ASP A 235 70.54 91.22 -13.48
CA ASP A 235 71.80 91.73 -12.92
C ASP A 235 73.05 91.00 -13.48
N THR A 236 72.89 89.86 -14.19
CA THR A 236 74.02 89.08 -14.73
C THR A 236 73.84 88.51 -16.14
N HIS A 237 74.54 89.14 -17.10
CA HIS A 237 75.12 88.57 -18.34
C HIS A 237 74.27 88.49 -19.64
N GLY A 238 74.28 89.61 -20.38
CA GLY A 238 74.82 89.68 -21.75
C GLY A 238 74.52 88.60 -22.82
N THR A 239 73.64 88.97 -23.76
CA THR A 239 73.70 88.68 -25.21
C THR A 239 74.04 87.26 -25.71
N SER A 240 73.04 86.56 -26.26
CA SER A 240 73.19 85.46 -27.21
C SER A 240 72.26 85.65 -28.43
N SER A 241 72.47 84.89 -29.51
CA SER A 241 71.94 85.21 -30.86
C SER A 241 70.45 84.90 -31.04
N LEU A 242 69.71 85.83 -31.66
CA LEU A 242 68.27 85.72 -31.93
C LEU A 242 67.94 84.73 -33.07
N ASP A 243 68.80 84.67 -34.09
CA ASP A 243 68.48 84.03 -35.39
C ASP A 243 68.48 82.49 -35.32
N GLU A 244 69.33 81.90 -34.47
CA GLU A 244 69.38 80.45 -34.27
C GLU A 244 68.10 79.93 -33.60
N VAL A 245 67.55 80.71 -32.65
CA VAL A 245 66.29 80.40 -31.96
C VAL A 245 65.10 80.46 -32.92
N GLN A 246 65.05 81.46 -33.80
CA GLN A 246 63.96 81.60 -34.78
C GLN A 246 63.97 80.46 -35.81
N THR A 247 65.15 80.08 -36.32
CA THR A 247 65.26 79.01 -37.32
C THR A 247 64.82 77.65 -36.73
N ALA A 248 65.28 77.33 -35.52
CA ALA A 248 64.89 76.11 -34.82
C ALA A 248 63.38 76.06 -34.48
N ALA A 249 62.76 77.20 -34.16
CA ALA A 249 61.32 77.28 -33.93
C ALA A 249 60.51 76.97 -35.20
N VAL A 250 60.92 77.50 -36.36
CA VAL A 250 60.26 77.23 -37.65
C VAL A 250 60.38 75.77 -38.07
N ASP A 251 61.55 75.14 -37.87
CA ASP A 251 61.75 73.72 -38.19
C ASP A 251 61.04 72.76 -37.21
N ASN A 252 60.78 73.18 -35.96
CA ASN A 252 59.89 72.46 -35.05
C ASN A 252 58.43 72.56 -35.52
N LEU A 253 57.94 73.76 -35.84
CA LEU A 253 56.56 73.97 -36.31
C LEU A 253 56.27 73.20 -37.62
N HIS A 254 57.24 73.17 -38.55
CA HIS A 254 57.16 72.36 -39.77
C HIS A 254 57.26 70.84 -39.54
N ARG A 255 57.63 70.38 -38.33
CA ARG A 255 57.62 68.96 -37.94
C ARG A 255 56.27 68.60 -37.33
N GLU A 256 55.83 69.38 -36.35
CA GLU A 256 54.52 69.24 -35.70
C GLU A 256 53.37 69.26 -36.71
N LEU A 257 53.39 70.19 -37.67
CA LEU A 257 52.38 70.25 -38.74
C LEU A 257 52.40 69.01 -39.67
N ARG A 258 53.56 68.37 -39.88
CA ARG A 258 53.65 67.12 -40.65
C ARG A 258 53.11 65.94 -39.86
N GLU A 259 53.42 65.87 -38.57
CA GLU A 259 52.91 64.84 -37.67
C GLU A 259 51.37 64.93 -37.54
N GLU A 260 50.82 66.14 -37.37
CA GLU A 260 49.38 66.39 -37.35
C GLU A 260 48.70 65.97 -38.67
N VAL A 261 49.27 66.33 -39.83
CA VAL A 261 48.76 65.90 -41.14
C VAL A 261 48.74 64.36 -41.26
N THR A 262 49.77 63.66 -40.77
CA THR A 262 49.76 62.18 -40.78
C THR A 262 48.72 61.59 -39.82
N MET A 263 48.50 62.18 -38.64
CA MET A 263 47.43 61.72 -37.73
C MET A 263 46.03 61.98 -38.28
N LEU A 264 45.81 63.09 -38.99
CA LEU A 264 44.55 63.36 -39.68
C LEU A 264 44.30 62.38 -40.85
N GLN A 265 45.35 61.99 -41.58
CA GLN A 265 45.26 60.97 -42.63
C GLN A 265 44.88 59.59 -42.04
N GLU A 266 45.53 59.15 -40.96
CA GLU A 266 45.22 57.87 -40.33
C GLU A 266 43.84 57.87 -39.66
N ARG A 267 43.41 58.99 -39.06
CA ARG A 267 42.03 59.15 -38.55
C ARG A 267 40.99 59.00 -39.67
N ASN A 268 41.23 59.59 -40.84
CA ASN A 268 40.35 59.43 -42.00
C ASN A 268 40.35 58.00 -42.56
N ARG A 269 41.50 57.29 -42.48
CA ARG A 269 41.58 55.87 -42.82
C ARG A 269 40.71 55.02 -41.89
N LEU A 270 40.80 55.24 -40.57
CA LEU A 270 40.01 54.53 -39.57
C LEU A 270 38.50 54.80 -39.69
N LEU A 271 38.08 56.06 -39.88
CA LEU A 271 36.66 56.39 -40.13
C LEU A 271 36.10 55.74 -41.40
N SER A 272 36.93 55.59 -42.43
CA SER A 272 36.55 54.87 -43.67
C SER A 272 36.42 53.36 -43.44
N GLU A 273 37.24 52.78 -42.57
CA GLU A 273 37.20 51.37 -42.18
C GLU A 273 36.03 51.05 -41.26
N GLU A 274 35.72 51.92 -40.29
CA GLU A 274 34.51 51.87 -39.45
C GLU A 274 33.24 51.94 -40.30
N SER A 275 33.18 52.89 -41.24
CA SER A 275 32.06 53.02 -42.19
C SER A 275 31.84 51.76 -43.04
N ARG A 276 32.94 51.08 -43.43
CA ARG A 276 32.90 49.80 -44.16
C ARG A 276 32.35 48.67 -43.30
N LEU A 277 32.78 48.57 -42.03
CA LEU A 277 32.31 47.54 -41.10
C LEU A 277 30.82 47.73 -40.75
N LEU A 278 30.36 48.97 -40.57
CA LEU A 278 28.93 49.30 -40.41
C LEU A 278 28.10 48.85 -41.61
N ALA A 279 28.57 49.06 -42.84
CA ALA A 279 27.90 48.58 -44.04
C ALA A 279 27.86 47.03 -44.12
N GLU A 280 28.91 46.35 -43.66
CA GLU A 280 29.00 44.89 -43.62
C GLU A 280 28.08 44.27 -42.56
N VAL A 281 27.99 44.87 -41.36
CA VAL A 281 27.05 44.47 -40.31
C VAL A 281 25.59 44.66 -40.75
N ASN A 282 25.25 45.80 -41.36
CA ASN A 282 23.91 46.04 -41.91
C ASN A 282 23.56 45.03 -43.02
N ALA A 283 24.52 44.65 -43.86
CA ALA A 283 24.33 43.61 -44.87
C ALA A 283 24.17 42.20 -44.26
N HIS A 284 24.72 41.94 -43.07
CA HIS A 284 24.49 40.70 -42.32
C HIS A 284 23.09 40.68 -41.69
N MET A 285 22.69 41.75 -40.99
CA MET A 285 21.35 41.86 -40.38
C MET A 285 20.24 41.65 -41.42
N LYS A 286 20.32 42.33 -42.57
CA LYS A 286 19.34 42.17 -43.65
C LYS A 286 19.26 40.72 -44.17
N LYS A 287 20.39 40.01 -44.29
CA LYS A 287 20.39 38.59 -44.67
C LYS A 287 19.71 37.73 -43.60
N GLN A 288 19.89 38.05 -42.32
CA GLN A 288 19.24 37.33 -41.23
C GLN A 288 17.73 37.53 -41.28
N GLU A 289 17.25 38.77 -41.41
CA GLU A 289 15.83 39.10 -41.64
C GLU A 289 15.25 38.33 -42.84
N GLU A 290 15.95 38.31 -43.98
CA GLU A 290 15.57 37.54 -45.17
C GLU A 290 15.57 36.01 -44.97
N THR A 291 16.28 35.47 -43.97
CA THR A 291 16.21 34.05 -43.59
C THR A 291 15.08 33.76 -42.60
N ASP A 292 14.83 34.67 -41.65
CA ASP A 292 13.78 34.49 -40.65
C ASP A 292 12.38 34.67 -41.27
N GLN A 293 12.21 35.60 -42.21
CA GLN A 293 10.98 35.70 -43.04
C GLN A 293 10.67 34.39 -43.79
N LYS A 294 11.69 33.71 -44.33
CA LYS A 294 11.52 32.41 -45.02
C LYS A 294 11.15 31.28 -44.07
N LYS A 295 11.66 31.29 -42.83
CA LYS A 295 11.23 30.32 -41.78
C LYS A 295 9.75 30.52 -41.45
N THR A 296 9.30 31.77 -41.28
CA THR A 296 7.89 32.08 -41.01
C THR A 296 6.98 31.62 -42.14
N GLN A 297 7.34 31.90 -43.40
CA GLN A 297 6.58 31.44 -44.57
C GLN A 297 6.44 29.90 -44.62
N LEU A 298 7.53 29.16 -44.38
CA LEU A 298 7.50 27.69 -44.33
C LEU A 298 6.68 27.12 -43.15
N LEU A 299 6.59 27.85 -42.04
CA LEU A 299 5.72 27.47 -40.92
C LEU A 299 4.24 27.72 -41.24
N GLU A 300 3.92 28.81 -41.93
CA GLU A 300 2.55 29.18 -42.33
C GLU A 300 2.01 28.24 -43.44
N GLU A 301 2.86 27.88 -44.41
CA GLU A 301 2.57 26.82 -45.40
C GLU A 301 2.31 25.46 -44.72
N LYS A 302 3.14 25.09 -43.74
CA LYS A 302 2.95 23.84 -42.96
C LYS A 302 1.67 23.84 -42.12
N ILE A 303 1.26 24.98 -41.58
CA ILE A 303 -0.02 25.11 -40.86
C ILE A 303 -1.18 24.88 -41.83
N SER A 304 -1.16 25.53 -43.00
CA SER A 304 -2.21 25.40 -44.03
C SER A 304 -2.43 23.93 -44.46
N LEU A 305 -1.35 23.19 -44.70
CA LEU A 305 -1.41 21.75 -45.06
C LEU A 305 -1.98 20.86 -43.93
N LEU A 306 -1.77 21.23 -42.66
CA LEU A 306 -2.34 20.51 -41.51
C LEU A 306 -3.83 20.84 -41.31
N GLU A 307 -4.28 22.03 -41.70
CA GLU A 307 -5.70 22.37 -41.69
C GLU A 307 -6.46 21.67 -42.83
N GLU A 308 -5.89 21.63 -44.05
CA GLU A 308 -6.44 20.89 -45.19
C GLU A 308 -6.67 19.41 -44.87
N HIS A 309 -5.65 18.69 -44.39
CA HIS A 309 -5.79 17.29 -43.96
C HIS A 309 -6.81 17.08 -42.83
N ARG A 310 -7.03 18.08 -41.95
CA ARG A 310 -8.06 17.99 -40.91
C ARG A 310 -9.47 18.06 -41.50
N GLU A 311 -9.68 18.86 -42.55
CA GLU A 311 -10.96 18.95 -43.25
C GLU A 311 -11.24 17.70 -44.11
N GLU A 312 -10.21 17.11 -44.74
CA GLU A 312 -10.31 15.78 -45.38
C GLU A 312 -10.75 14.70 -44.38
N LEU A 313 -10.12 14.64 -43.21
CA LEU A 313 -10.48 13.64 -42.18
C LEU A 313 -11.92 13.85 -41.68
N GLN A 314 -12.33 15.11 -41.48
CA GLN A 314 -13.67 15.46 -40.99
C GLN A 314 -14.77 15.22 -42.03
N THR A 315 -14.48 15.37 -43.33
CA THR A 315 -15.42 15.02 -44.41
C THR A 315 -15.53 13.51 -44.60
N SER A 316 -14.42 12.77 -44.52
CA SER A 316 -14.41 11.31 -44.55
C SER A 316 -15.22 10.68 -43.40
N LEU A 317 -15.08 11.22 -42.17
CA LEU A 317 -15.90 10.82 -41.01
C LEU A 317 -17.41 11.03 -41.23
N LYS A 318 -17.82 12.16 -41.84
CA LYS A 318 -19.23 12.41 -42.16
C LYS A 318 -19.77 11.41 -43.20
N ALA A 319 -18.99 11.11 -44.24
CA ALA A 319 -19.37 10.14 -45.26
C ALA A 319 -19.52 8.71 -44.69
N LEU A 320 -18.72 8.34 -43.69
CA LEU A 320 -18.89 7.09 -42.94
C LEU A 320 -20.17 7.09 -42.09
N GLN A 321 -20.46 8.20 -41.40
CA GLN A 321 -21.67 8.35 -40.58
C GLN A 321 -22.96 8.17 -41.42
N GLU A 322 -23.07 8.87 -42.55
CA GLU A 322 -24.23 8.74 -43.46
C GLU A 322 -24.40 7.31 -44.02
N LYS A 323 -23.30 6.56 -44.15
CA LYS A 323 -23.29 5.17 -44.63
C LYS A 323 -23.77 4.17 -43.57
N VAL A 324 -23.54 4.46 -42.28
CA VAL A 324 -24.13 3.71 -41.16
C VAL A 324 -25.64 3.97 -41.07
N ASP A 325 -26.05 5.24 -41.13
CA ASP A 325 -27.45 5.66 -41.02
C ASP A 325 -28.34 5.16 -42.19
N SER A 326 -27.74 4.91 -43.35
CA SER A 326 -28.44 4.38 -44.54
C SER A 326 -28.54 2.85 -44.55
N ASN A 327 -27.52 2.12 -44.09
CA ASN A 327 -27.61 0.65 -43.94
C ASN A 327 -28.72 0.22 -42.97
N GLN A 328 -29.03 1.04 -41.95
CA GLN A 328 -30.02 0.72 -40.91
C GLN A 328 -31.49 0.78 -41.38
N ARG A 329 -31.76 0.86 -42.71
CA ARG A 329 -33.12 1.05 -43.27
C ARG A 329 -33.58 0.00 -44.29
N THR A 330 -32.76 -0.98 -44.66
CA THR A 330 -33.10 -1.94 -45.74
C THR A 330 -32.69 -3.39 -45.46
N GLU A 331 -33.39 -4.05 -44.53
CA GLU A 331 -33.38 -5.51 -44.38
C GLU A 331 -34.82 -6.07 -44.35
N ASN A 332 -35.40 -6.36 -45.53
CA ASN A 332 -36.65 -7.16 -45.59
C ASN A 332 -36.96 -7.79 -46.96
N GLN A 333 -35.97 -8.37 -47.65
CA GLN A 333 -36.22 -9.34 -48.73
C GLN A 333 -35.39 -10.60 -48.45
N ARG A 334 -35.83 -11.76 -48.96
CA ARG A 334 -35.40 -13.08 -48.47
C ARG A 334 -34.80 -13.98 -49.55
N ALA A 335 -33.77 -14.70 -49.13
CA ALA A 335 -33.50 -16.10 -49.42
C ALA A 335 -33.13 -16.46 -50.87
N GLN A 336 -32.22 -15.68 -51.46
CA GLN A 336 -31.26 -16.22 -52.44
C GLN A 336 -29.83 -16.27 -51.85
N ASP A 337 -29.66 -15.81 -50.61
CA ASP A 337 -28.44 -15.12 -50.18
C ASP A 337 -27.42 -16.02 -49.47
N SER A 338 -27.78 -17.23 -49.01
CA SER A 338 -26.97 -18.01 -48.04
C SER A 338 -25.61 -18.53 -48.53
N VAL A 339 -25.16 -18.14 -49.72
CA VAL A 339 -23.80 -18.38 -50.24
C VAL A 339 -23.04 -17.06 -50.33
N ASP A 340 -23.68 -15.99 -50.84
CA ASP A 340 -23.11 -14.64 -50.87
C ASP A 340 -23.07 -14.00 -49.48
N GLU A 341 -24.01 -14.32 -48.59
CA GLU A 341 -24.02 -14.01 -47.16
C GLU A 341 -22.85 -14.71 -46.44
N VAL A 342 -22.58 -15.99 -46.73
CA VAL A 342 -21.40 -16.70 -46.20
C VAL A 342 -20.11 -16.11 -46.78
N SER A 343 -20.10 -15.73 -48.05
CA SER A 343 -18.97 -15.05 -48.69
C SER A 343 -18.71 -13.67 -48.06
N ALA A 344 -19.78 -12.90 -47.83
CA ALA A 344 -19.76 -11.58 -47.19
C ALA A 344 -19.34 -11.67 -45.73
N LEU A 345 -19.90 -12.59 -44.94
CA LEU A 345 -19.46 -12.87 -43.56
C LEU A 345 -17.98 -13.30 -43.53
N THR A 346 -17.51 -14.06 -44.52
CA THR A 346 -16.08 -14.43 -44.61
C THR A 346 -15.22 -13.23 -45.04
N ALA A 347 -15.72 -12.31 -45.86
CA ALA A 347 -15.03 -11.06 -46.21
C ALA A 347 -14.98 -10.11 -45.01
N GLN A 348 -16.11 -9.91 -44.32
CA GLN A 348 -16.28 -9.09 -43.13
C GLN A 348 -15.47 -9.64 -41.94
N LEU A 349 -15.32 -10.97 -41.83
CA LEU A 349 -14.40 -11.59 -40.87
C LEU A 349 -12.94 -11.33 -41.23
N ARG A 350 -12.55 -11.36 -42.51
CA ARG A 350 -11.19 -10.95 -42.92
C ARG A 350 -10.94 -9.46 -42.67
N GLU A 351 -11.93 -8.61 -42.93
CA GLU A 351 -11.87 -7.17 -42.68
C GLU A 351 -11.78 -6.86 -41.18
N ALA A 352 -12.57 -7.54 -40.34
CA ALA A 352 -12.47 -7.44 -38.89
C ALA A 352 -11.14 -7.99 -38.34
N LEU A 353 -10.57 -9.03 -38.95
CA LEU A 353 -9.23 -9.53 -38.61
C LEU A 353 -8.12 -8.58 -39.06
N ALA A 354 -8.26 -7.92 -40.21
CA ALA A 354 -7.33 -6.90 -40.69
C ALA A 354 -7.39 -5.63 -39.84
N ALA A 355 -8.60 -5.16 -39.48
CA ALA A 355 -8.79 -4.04 -38.57
C ALA A 355 -8.28 -4.36 -37.15
N ASN A 356 -8.45 -5.59 -36.66
CA ASN A 356 -7.80 -6.02 -35.41
C ASN A 356 -6.28 -6.04 -35.53
N ALA A 357 -5.71 -6.47 -36.65
CA ALA A 357 -4.26 -6.46 -36.88
C ALA A 357 -3.71 -5.02 -36.89
N GLU A 358 -4.36 -4.11 -37.60
CA GLU A 358 -4.04 -2.68 -37.61
C GLU A 358 -4.16 -2.06 -36.21
N LYS A 359 -5.22 -2.39 -35.47
CA LYS A 359 -5.39 -1.94 -34.07
C LYS A 359 -4.34 -2.54 -33.12
N THR A 360 -3.88 -3.77 -33.33
CA THR A 360 -2.73 -4.30 -32.57
C THR A 360 -1.44 -3.57 -32.93
N GLU A 361 -1.20 -3.21 -34.19
CA GLU A 361 -0.02 -2.43 -34.59
C GLU A 361 -0.07 -0.99 -34.05
N GLU A 362 -1.26 -0.38 -33.99
CA GLU A 362 -1.49 0.92 -33.34
C GLU A 362 -1.26 0.84 -31.82
N CYS A 363 -1.75 -0.21 -31.15
CA CYS A 363 -1.45 -0.44 -29.73
C CYS A 363 0.04 -0.71 -29.47
N GLU A 364 0.75 -1.39 -30.37
CA GLU A 364 2.20 -1.60 -30.29
C GLU A 364 2.96 -0.27 -30.44
N LYS A 365 2.56 0.59 -31.39
CA LYS A 365 3.10 1.94 -31.57
C LYS A 365 2.83 2.84 -30.37
N LEU A 366 1.63 2.78 -29.79
CA LEU A 366 1.27 3.54 -28.59
C LEU A 366 2.04 3.05 -27.35
N ARG A 367 2.31 1.75 -27.23
CA ARG A 367 3.24 1.20 -26.22
C ARG A 367 4.65 1.74 -26.42
N GLN A 368 5.22 1.61 -27.62
CA GLN A 368 6.55 2.14 -27.93
C GLN A 368 6.68 3.64 -27.62
N GLN A 369 5.66 4.45 -27.96
CA GLN A 369 5.59 5.87 -27.58
C GLN A 369 5.49 6.09 -26.06
N THR A 370 4.78 5.22 -25.33
CA THR A 370 4.70 5.28 -23.86
C THR A 370 6.05 4.95 -23.23
N ASP A 371 6.71 3.88 -23.66
CA ASP A 371 8.04 3.49 -23.22
C ASP A 371 9.08 4.59 -23.51
N ASP A 372 9.01 5.24 -24.66
CA ASP A 372 9.93 6.32 -25.05
C ASP A 372 9.66 7.63 -24.28
N LEU A 373 8.40 7.92 -23.95
CA LEU A 373 8.05 9.00 -23.02
C LEU A 373 8.48 8.70 -21.58
N GLU A 374 8.41 7.45 -21.12
CA GLU A 374 8.92 7.04 -19.79
C GLU A 374 10.45 7.18 -19.71
N LYS A 375 11.17 6.83 -20.79
CA LYS A 375 12.62 7.10 -20.93
C LYS A 375 12.91 8.61 -20.91
N GLU A 376 12.08 9.45 -21.53
CA GLU A 376 12.26 10.91 -21.45
C GLU A 376 11.94 11.46 -20.05
N VAL A 377 10.88 10.98 -19.39
CA VAL A 377 10.52 11.40 -18.01
C VAL A 377 11.63 11.02 -17.02
N THR A 378 12.17 9.80 -17.11
CA THR A 378 13.29 9.36 -16.25
C THR A 378 14.58 10.12 -16.53
N LEU A 379 14.89 10.46 -17.79
CA LEU A 379 16.02 11.33 -18.14
C LEU A 379 15.83 12.77 -17.60
N ARG A 380 14.63 13.33 -17.75
CA ARG A 380 14.29 14.66 -17.21
C ARG A 380 14.36 14.67 -15.68
N GLN A 381 13.88 13.63 -15.00
CA GLN A 381 14.00 13.47 -13.55
C GLN A 381 15.48 13.46 -13.12
N SER A 382 16.33 12.66 -13.79
CA SER A 382 17.77 12.63 -13.49
C SER A 382 18.44 14.01 -13.67
N CYS A 383 17.99 14.81 -14.64
CA CYS A 383 18.48 16.18 -14.84
C CYS A 383 18.01 17.14 -13.73
N VAL A 384 16.76 16.99 -13.27
CA VAL A 384 16.21 17.76 -12.14
C VAL A 384 16.93 17.39 -10.84
N ASP A 385 17.19 16.11 -10.60
CA ASP A 385 17.94 15.63 -9.43
C ASP A 385 19.38 16.16 -9.46
N GLU A 386 20.05 16.17 -10.63
CA GLU A 386 21.37 16.79 -10.76
C GLU A 386 21.31 18.29 -10.45
N MET A 387 20.35 19.04 -11.01
CA MET A 387 20.15 20.46 -10.69
C MET A 387 19.90 20.72 -9.19
N ILE A 388 19.16 19.83 -8.51
CA ILE A 388 18.96 19.89 -7.06
C ILE A 388 20.29 19.70 -6.33
N THR A 389 21.11 18.71 -6.72
CA THR A 389 22.44 18.53 -6.09
C THR A 389 23.37 19.73 -6.33
N GLN A 390 23.41 20.29 -7.54
CA GLN A 390 24.18 21.49 -7.86
C GLN A 390 23.69 22.71 -7.04
N THR A 391 22.38 22.88 -6.92
CA THR A 391 21.76 23.95 -6.09
C THR A 391 22.14 23.79 -4.62
N ASN A 392 22.07 22.57 -4.06
CA ASN A 392 22.46 22.29 -2.68
C ASN A 392 23.95 22.58 -2.44
N VAL A 393 24.83 22.23 -3.40
CA VAL A 393 26.27 22.56 -3.33
C VAL A 393 26.51 24.07 -3.34
N LEU A 394 25.81 24.82 -4.20
CA LEU A 394 25.89 26.29 -4.23
C LEU A 394 25.37 26.92 -2.95
N GLN A 395 24.28 26.39 -2.36
CA GLN A 395 23.74 26.86 -1.09
C GLN A 395 24.73 26.63 0.07
N VAL A 396 25.39 25.47 0.12
CA VAL A 396 26.45 25.19 1.11
C VAL A 396 27.66 26.10 0.91
N GLN A 397 28.09 26.36 -0.33
CA GLN A 397 29.17 27.32 -0.61
C GLN A 397 28.80 28.74 -0.16
N LEU A 398 27.56 29.18 -0.41
CA LEU A 398 27.05 30.49 0.02
C LEU A 398 27.00 30.60 1.55
N GLN A 399 26.58 29.54 2.26
CA GLN A 399 26.60 29.51 3.72
C GLN A 399 28.03 29.58 4.26
N LEU A 400 28.97 28.79 3.74
CA LEU A 400 30.38 28.84 4.13
C LEU A 400 31.01 30.22 3.88
N ALA A 401 30.65 30.89 2.76
CA ALA A 401 31.06 32.25 2.47
C ALA A 401 30.44 33.27 3.45
N ALA A 402 29.19 33.08 3.89
CA ALA A 402 28.55 33.93 4.89
C ALA A 402 29.20 33.76 6.28
N GLU A 403 29.52 32.52 6.68
CA GLU A 403 30.23 32.20 7.91
C GLU A 403 31.65 32.78 7.92
N ALA A 404 32.39 32.66 6.82
CA ALA A 404 33.71 33.29 6.67
C ALA A 404 33.64 34.83 6.76
N ASN A 405 32.63 35.46 6.16
CA ASN A 405 32.39 36.90 6.28
C ASN A 405 32.02 37.32 7.72
N LEU A 406 31.30 36.47 8.46
CA LEU A 406 30.98 36.72 9.87
C LEU A 406 32.25 36.66 10.74
N GLN A 407 33.11 35.67 10.52
CA GLN A 407 34.43 35.56 11.18
C GLN A 407 35.32 36.77 10.86
N LEU A 408 35.37 37.22 9.60
CA LEU A 408 36.12 38.41 9.21
C LEU A 408 35.61 39.67 9.93
N LYS A 409 34.28 39.85 10.02
CA LYS A 409 33.66 40.96 10.79
C LYS A 409 33.99 40.90 12.27
N GLN A 410 34.02 39.71 12.88
CA GLN A 410 34.45 39.55 14.28
C GLN A 410 35.93 39.94 14.45
N GLN A 411 36.83 39.50 13.57
CA GLN A 411 38.24 39.90 13.59
C GLN A 411 38.42 41.41 13.41
N ILE A 412 37.67 42.06 12.53
CA ILE A 412 37.69 43.53 12.37
C ILE A 412 37.29 44.21 13.68
N LEU A 413 36.17 43.80 14.31
CA LEU A 413 35.73 44.38 15.59
C LEU A 413 36.73 44.14 16.74
N GLU A 414 37.47 43.03 16.74
CA GLU A 414 38.57 42.80 17.69
C GLU A 414 39.79 43.69 17.41
N LYS A 415 40.11 43.94 16.12
CA LYS A 415 41.17 44.87 15.72
C LYS A 415 40.79 46.31 16.03
N ASP A 416 39.54 46.72 15.84
CA ASP A 416 39.05 48.07 16.18
C ASP A 416 39.08 48.31 17.70
N ARG A 417 38.67 47.31 18.50
CA ARG A 417 38.82 47.36 19.97
C ARG A 417 40.30 47.46 20.38
N SER A 418 41.18 46.72 19.71
CA SER A 418 42.63 46.79 19.94
C SER A 418 43.20 48.15 19.56
N LEU A 419 42.77 48.72 18.42
CA LEU A 419 43.16 50.06 17.96
C LEU A 419 42.69 51.15 18.91
N ASN A 420 41.45 51.08 19.40
CA ASN A 420 40.93 52.02 20.39
C ASN A 420 41.70 51.92 21.72
N SER A 421 42.03 50.71 22.19
CA SER A 421 42.88 50.53 23.37
C SER A 421 44.30 51.12 23.16
N MET A 422 44.90 50.92 21.98
CA MET A 422 46.19 51.51 21.64
C MET A 422 46.12 53.03 21.46
N SER A 423 44.99 53.56 20.97
CA SER A 423 44.74 55.00 20.84
C SER A 423 44.54 55.66 22.20
N GLU A 424 43.83 55.01 23.14
CA GLU A 424 43.75 55.47 24.53
C GLU A 424 45.13 55.44 25.20
N GLU A 425 45.96 54.42 24.94
CA GLU A 425 47.35 54.41 25.44
C GLU A 425 48.21 55.53 24.83
N LEU A 426 48.00 55.89 23.56
CA LEU A 426 48.66 57.02 22.90
C LEU A 426 48.20 58.35 23.51
N SER A 427 46.90 58.58 23.66
CA SER A 427 46.34 59.77 24.30
C SER A 427 46.77 59.90 25.78
N ARG A 428 47.02 58.79 26.48
CA ARG A 428 47.58 58.78 27.85
C ARG A 428 49.11 58.97 27.91
N LYS A 429 49.81 58.98 26.78
CA LYS A 429 51.29 59.12 26.68
C LYS A 429 51.75 60.43 26.05
N GLN A 430 50.85 61.36 25.76
CA GLN A 430 51.18 62.66 25.18
C GLN A 430 51.15 63.77 26.25
N PRO A 431 52.31 64.28 26.73
CA PRO A 431 52.38 65.44 27.61
C PRO A 431 52.24 66.76 26.83
N ASP A 432 51.79 67.82 27.52
CA ASP A 432 51.50 69.13 26.93
C ASP A 432 52.71 69.86 26.34
N ILE A 433 52.50 70.48 25.15
CA ILE A 433 53.34 71.58 24.63
C ILE A 433 52.42 72.73 24.16
N VAL A 434 51.78 73.37 25.13
CA VAL A 434 51.98 74.79 25.49
C VAL A 434 52.13 75.82 24.34
N HIS A 435 51.22 76.82 24.36
CA HIS A 435 51.35 78.19 23.79
C HIS A 435 51.31 78.35 22.24
N ASN A 436 50.87 79.48 21.65
CA ASN A 436 50.31 80.72 22.23
C ASN A 436 49.45 81.55 21.25
N ASP A 437 48.87 82.64 21.79
CA ASP A 437 48.54 83.92 21.12
C ASP A 437 47.40 83.98 20.07
N SER A 438 46.81 85.15 19.75
CA SER A 438 46.40 86.33 20.54
C SER A 438 45.80 87.41 19.61
N ASN A 439 44.66 88.00 20.01
CA ASN A 439 44.23 89.40 19.73
C ASN A 439 43.90 89.89 18.29
N LEU A 440 43.11 90.99 18.28
CA LEU A 440 42.76 91.92 17.17
C LEU A 440 41.91 91.31 16.02
N GLU A 441 41.06 92.03 15.27
CA GLU A 441 40.65 93.46 15.19
C GLU A 441 39.12 93.51 14.90
N GLN A 442 38.29 94.37 15.55
CA GLN A 442 37.90 95.77 15.24
C GLN A 442 36.88 96.00 14.10
N LEU A 443 36.04 97.05 14.30
CA LEU A 443 35.24 97.86 13.33
C LEU A 443 34.14 97.12 12.52
N GLU A 444 33.07 97.74 11.96
CA GLU A 444 32.19 98.91 12.28
C GLU A 444 30.92 98.81 11.37
N CYS A 445 29.84 99.63 11.37
CA CYS A 445 29.51 100.88 12.09
C CYS A 445 28.11 100.78 12.79
N SER A 446 27.06 101.63 12.82
CA SER A 446 26.46 102.80 12.10
C SER A 446 25.95 102.55 10.66
N SER A 447 24.94 103.26 10.10
CA SER A 447 24.24 104.51 10.50
C SER A 447 22.81 104.61 9.86
N ASP A 448 21.77 104.99 10.63
CA ASP A 448 20.87 106.17 10.47
C ASP A 448 20.11 106.49 9.14
N HIS A 449 19.08 107.38 9.02
CA HIS A 449 18.26 108.19 9.96
C HIS A 449 16.93 108.71 9.30
N SER A 450 15.97 109.17 10.13
CA SER A 450 14.94 110.24 9.90
C SER A 450 13.91 110.15 8.74
N LYS A 451 12.66 110.68 8.77
CA LYS A 451 11.87 111.76 9.46
C LYS A 451 11.70 113.08 8.68
N LEU A 452 10.55 113.76 8.96
CA LEU A 452 10.00 115.02 8.41
C LEU A 452 9.26 114.83 7.06
N ALA A 453 8.05 115.35 6.74
CA ALA A 453 7.09 116.34 7.32
C ALA A 453 7.35 117.84 7.04
N TYR A 454 6.40 118.54 6.39
CA TYR A 454 6.16 119.99 6.46
C TYR A 454 4.75 120.39 5.96
N SER A 455 4.36 121.67 6.14
CA SER A 455 3.02 122.27 5.96
C SER A 455 3.04 123.63 5.22
N ASP A 456 1.94 124.41 5.31
CA ASP A 456 1.80 125.89 5.09
C ASP A 456 1.62 126.42 3.64
N GLU A 457 1.17 127.67 3.40
CA GLU A 457 -0.08 128.37 3.80
C GLU A 457 -0.26 129.72 3.02
N PHE A 458 -1.49 130.30 3.03
CA PHE A 458 -1.83 131.74 3.10
C PHE A 458 -1.73 132.80 1.92
N LEU A 459 -2.85 133.54 1.70
CA LEU A 459 -3.04 134.97 1.29
C LEU A 459 -2.66 135.49 -0.14
N THR A 460 -3.10 136.65 -0.72
CA THR A 460 -4.24 137.61 -0.52
C THR A 460 -4.52 138.54 -1.73
N ALA A 461 -5.83 138.74 -2.03
CA ALA A 461 -6.63 139.98 -2.22
C ALA A 461 -6.14 141.34 -2.85
N SER A 462 -7.05 141.93 -3.67
CA SER A 462 -7.47 143.37 -3.80
C SER A 462 -6.69 144.46 -4.59
N THR A 463 -7.43 145.30 -5.36
CA THR A 463 -7.14 146.74 -5.66
C THR A 463 -8.36 147.49 -6.30
N LEU A 464 -8.38 148.85 -6.34
CA LEU A 464 -9.59 149.70 -6.59
C LEU A 464 -9.29 151.20 -6.97
N GLU A 465 -10.05 151.84 -7.89
CA GLU A 465 -10.30 153.32 -8.16
C GLU A 465 -9.11 154.33 -8.37
N THR A 466 -9.18 155.63 -8.80
CA THR A 466 -10.21 156.67 -9.20
C THR A 466 -9.91 157.22 -10.65
N SER A 467 -10.03 158.48 -11.20
CA SER A 467 -10.50 159.88 -10.86
C SER A 467 -10.57 160.79 -12.15
N ASP A 468 -11.19 162.01 -12.16
CA ASP A 468 -11.20 162.95 -13.35
C ASP A 468 -11.57 164.48 -13.08
N LEU A 469 -11.43 165.41 -14.09
CA LEU A 469 -11.88 166.87 -14.25
C LEU A 469 -11.06 168.08 -13.63
N GLU A 470 -11.33 169.41 -13.88
CA GLU A 470 -11.06 170.31 -15.07
C GLU A 470 -10.89 171.88 -14.72
N GLN A 471 -11.15 172.91 -15.61
CA GLN A 471 -10.48 174.28 -15.63
C GLN A 471 -11.31 175.66 -15.44
N GLN A 472 -10.95 176.82 -16.10
CA GLN A 472 -11.19 178.30 -15.76
C GLN A 472 -11.50 179.24 -17.01
N PRO A 473 -11.43 180.64 -17.12
CA PRO A 473 -11.15 181.86 -16.25
C PRO A 473 -12.02 183.19 -16.54
N PHE A 474 -11.56 184.46 -16.25
CA PHE A 474 -12.26 185.80 -16.43
C PHE A 474 -11.35 187.10 -16.58
N PRO A 475 -11.73 188.23 -17.27
CA PRO A 475 -10.97 189.54 -17.22
C PRO A 475 -11.63 190.96 -17.50
N ALA A 476 -10.91 192.06 -17.14
CA ALA A 476 -10.62 193.37 -17.85
C ALA A 476 -11.41 194.75 -17.79
N GLN A 477 -10.66 195.83 -17.38
CA GLN A 477 -10.41 197.19 -17.99
C GLN A 477 -11.56 198.22 -18.34
N LYS A 478 -11.40 199.55 -18.66
CA LYS A 478 -10.30 200.58 -18.77
C LYS A 478 -10.79 202.09 -18.74
N ALA A 479 -9.84 203.07 -18.87
CA ALA A 479 -9.86 204.38 -19.60
C ALA A 479 -10.17 205.75 -18.91
N ASP A 480 -9.86 206.98 -19.41
CA ASP A 480 -8.69 207.65 -20.11
C ASP A 480 -8.95 209.20 -20.37
N HIS A 481 -7.93 210.11 -20.43
CA HIS A 481 -8.04 211.49 -21.02
C HIS A 481 -6.68 212.19 -21.37
N GLU A 482 -6.59 212.84 -22.54
CA GLU A 482 -5.31 213.07 -23.25
C GLU A 482 -4.91 214.55 -23.50
N LYS A 483 -3.61 214.80 -23.78
CA LYS A 483 -3.09 215.39 -25.06
C LYS A 483 -1.67 215.95 -24.97
N GLU A 484 -1.27 216.58 -23.85
CA GLU A 484 0.16 216.84 -23.58
C GLU A 484 0.91 215.51 -23.35
N GLU A 485 0.16 214.48 -22.96
CA GLU A 485 0.52 213.07 -23.13
C GLU A 485 1.16 212.76 -24.49
N LEU A 486 0.75 213.35 -25.62
CA LEU A 486 1.17 212.86 -26.95
C LEU A 486 2.68 212.94 -27.23
N SER A 487 3.43 213.85 -26.59
CA SER A 487 4.89 213.85 -26.71
C SER A 487 5.51 212.82 -25.78
N GLN A 488 5.03 212.74 -24.54
CA GLN A 488 5.40 211.66 -23.61
C GLN A 488 5.00 210.28 -24.18
N ARG A 489 3.97 210.21 -25.03
CA ARG A 489 3.46 209.00 -25.67
C ARG A 489 4.44 208.45 -26.68
N ILE A 490 5.27 209.28 -27.33
CA ILE A 490 6.31 208.76 -28.23
C ILE A 490 7.41 208.10 -27.40
N ASP A 491 7.92 208.79 -26.37
CA ASP A 491 8.94 208.23 -25.46
C ASP A 491 8.41 206.98 -24.74
N LEU A 492 7.17 207.01 -24.24
CA LEU A 492 6.48 205.87 -23.65
C LEU A 492 6.16 204.77 -24.66
N LEU A 493 5.93 205.06 -25.95
CA LEU A 493 5.76 204.03 -26.98
C LEU A 493 7.10 203.39 -27.35
N GLU A 494 8.22 204.11 -27.29
CA GLU A 494 9.55 203.52 -27.44
C GLU A 494 9.92 202.68 -26.21
N GLU A 495 9.58 203.12 -24.99
CA GLU A 495 9.70 202.30 -23.79
C GLU A 495 8.75 201.09 -23.79
N GLU A 496 7.48 201.24 -24.19
CA GLU A 496 6.53 200.13 -24.38
C GLU A 496 7.05 199.16 -25.45
N CYS A 497 7.61 199.65 -26.57
CA CYS A 497 8.23 198.79 -27.58
C CYS A 497 9.49 198.07 -27.05
N ALA A 498 10.28 198.71 -26.19
CA ALA A 498 11.43 198.07 -25.53
C ALA A 498 10.98 197.04 -24.48
N GLN A 499 9.92 197.33 -23.71
CA GLN A 499 9.31 196.40 -22.77
C GLN A 499 8.68 195.20 -23.48
N LEU A 500 7.92 195.42 -24.56
CA LEU A 500 7.34 194.37 -25.40
C LEU A 500 8.41 193.51 -26.06
N LYS A 501 9.54 194.07 -26.50
CA LYS A 501 10.67 193.28 -27.02
C LYS A 501 11.32 192.39 -25.94
N ARG A 502 11.46 192.88 -24.70
CA ARG A 502 11.92 192.06 -23.57
C ARG A 502 10.90 190.96 -23.25
N ALA A 503 9.64 191.32 -23.07
CA ALA A 503 8.56 190.36 -22.79
C ALA A 503 8.38 189.31 -23.90
N LEU A 504 8.61 189.66 -25.17
CA LEU A 504 8.63 188.71 -26.28
C LEU A 504 9.82 187.73 -26.15
N ALA A 505 11.03 188.23 -25.88
CA ALA A 505 12.21 187.39 -25.69
C ALA A 505 12.11 186.49 -24.44
N ASP A 506 11.55 187.00 -23.34
CA ASP A 506 11.26 186.23 -22.13
C ASP A 506 10.17 185.16 -22.39
N SER A 507 9.14 185.49 -23.18
CA SER A 507 8.11 184.53 -23.61
C SER A 507 8.68 183.49 -24.57
N GLU A 508 9.56 183.86 -25.49
CA GLU A 508 10.24 182.96 -26.43
C GLU A 508 11.19 182.00 -25.68
N LYS A 509 11.90 182.50 -24.66
CA LYS A 509 12.67 181.67 -23.72
C LYS A 509 11.78 180.70 -22.95
N GLN A 510 10.65 181.15 -22.40
CA GLN A 510 9.68 180.26 -21.74
C GLN A 510 9.04 179.25 -22.69
N ILE A 511 8.85 179.58 -23.97
CA ILE A 511 8.36 178.65 -24.99
C ILE A 511 9.43 177.58 -25.25
N ASN A 512 10.69 177.97 -25.44
CA ASN A 512 11.78 177.01 -25.65
C ASN A 512 11.98 176.10 -24.43
N GLU A 513 11.97 176.63 -23.21
CA GLU A 513 12.01 175.82 -21.97
C GLU A 513 10.84 174.84 -21.87
N LYS A 514 9.62 175.25 -22.28
CA LYS A 514 8.46 174.34 -22.34
C LYS A 514 8.57 173.32 -23.47
N VAL A 515 9.17 173.66 -24.61
CA VAL A 515 9.43 172.72 -25.71
C VAL A 515 10.45 171.68 -25.28
N ASP A 516 11.52 172.05 -24.58
CA ASP A 516 12.50 171.10 -24.05
C ASP A 516 11.89 170.18 -22.98
N ILE A 517 11.00 170.69 -22.12
CA ILE A 517 10.22 169.88 -21.19
C ILE A 517 9.29 168.91 -21.94
N VAL A 518 8.59 169.34 -22.99
CA VAL A 518 7.73 168.47 -23.81
C VAL A 518 8.55 167.41 -24.56
N ASN A 519 9.72 167.76 -25.09
CA ASN A 519 10.65 166.82 -25.72
C ASN A 519 11.13 165.76 -24.70
N THR A 520 11.41 166.17 -23.47
CA THR A 520 11.80 165.26 -22.38
C THR A 520 10.65 164.33 -22.01
N ILE A 521 9.45 164.86 -21.77
CA ILE A 521 8.24 164.08 -21.43
C ILE A 521 7.86 163.12 -22.56
N THR A 522 8.03 163.48 -23.83
CA THR A 522 7.76 162.57 -24.96
C THR A 522 8.79 161.46 -25.07
N ALA A 523 10.07 161.72 -24.79
CA ALA A 523 11.10 160.69 -24.70
C ALA A 523 10.84 159.73 -23.52
N GLU A 524 10.47 160.24 -22.35
CA GLU A 524 10.10 159.43 -21.18
C GLU A 524 8.85 158.57 -21.44
N ASN A 525 7.82 159.11 -22.10
CA ASN A 525 6.63 158.35 -22.49
C ASN A 525 6.97 157.22 -23.47
N GLU A 526 7.89 157.45 -24.41
CA GLU A 526 8.31 156.42 -25.36
C GLU A 526 9.17 155.33 -24.69
N GLN A 527 10.03 155.70 -23.73
CA GLN A 527 10.72 154.72 -22.87
C GLN A 527 9.72 153.89 -22.04
N LEU A 528 8.70 154.52 -21.45
CA LEU A 528 7.65 153.81 -20.71
C LEU A 528 6.86 152.85 -21.61
N ARG A 529 6.59 153.20 -22.88
CA ARG A 529 6.00 152.26 -23.86
C ARG A 529 6.92 151.09 -24.19
N GLN A 530 8.22 151.33 -24.33
CA GLN A 530 9.20 150.27 -24.58
C GLN A 530 9.28 149.31 -23.39
N VAL A 531 9.30 149.83 -22.14
CA VAL A 531 9.26 149.00 -20.93
C VAL A 531 7.93 148.25 -20.82
N ALA A 532 6.79 148.89 -21.09
CA ALA A 532 5.47 148.23 -21.04
C ALA A 532 5.32 147.13 -22.09
N THR A 533 5.77 147.35 -23.32
CA THR A 533 5.74 146.34 -24.39
C THR A 533 6.72 145.20 -24.13
N GLN A 534 7.93 145.49 -23.61
CA GLN A 534 8.86 144.45 -23.14
C GLN A 534 8.24 143.62 -22.01
N LYS A 535 7.66 144.25 -20.98
CA LYS A 535 7.05 143.53 -19.84
C LYS A 535 5.82 142.72 -20.24
N HIS A 536 5.05 143.18 -21.24
CA HIS A 536 3.98 142.38 -21.82
C HIS A 536 4.53 141.15 -22.56
N ALA A 537 5.57 141.31 -23.38
CA ALA A 537 6.22 140.19 -24.07
C ALA A 537 6.81 139.16 -23.08
N GLU A 538 7.55 139.61 -22.06
CA GLU A 538 8.04 138.77 -20.97
C GLU A 538 6.89 138.01 -20.27
N SER A 539 5.77 138.68 -19.99
CA SER A 539 4.60 138.06 -19.37
C SER A 539 3.96 136.99 -20.26
N VAL A 540 3.87 137.21 -21.58
CA VAL A 540 3.37 136.22 -22.53
C VAL A 540 4.29 135.00 -22.60
N ASP A 541 5.61 135.23 -22.60
CA ASP A 541 6.63 134.19 -22.50
C ASP A 541 6.49 133.33 -21.22
N TYR A 542 6.19 133.97 -20.08
CA TYR A 542 5.92 133.25 -18.83
C TYR A 542 4.62 132.43 -18.88
N PHE A 543 3.54 132.96 -19.45
CA PHE A 543 2.30 132.20 -19.63
C PHE A 543 2.49 131.00 -20.56
N ALA A 544 3.17 131.16 -21.70
CA ALA A 544 3.45 130.06 -22.63
C ALA A 544 4.31 128.95 -21.97
N ARG A 545 5.28 129.32 -21.11
CA ARG A 545 6.06 128.35 -20.31
C ARG A 545 5.22 127.66 -19.24
N LEU A 546 4.27 128.37 -18.63
CA LEU A 546 3.36 127.80 -17.63
C LEU A 546 2.36 126.81 -18.27
N GLU A 547 1.78 127.16 -19.42
CA GLU A 547 0.92 126.26 -20.21
C GLU A 547 1.69 125.00 -20.66
N ALA A 548 2.93 125.15 -21.13
CA ALA A 548 3.78 124.01 -21.47
C ALA A 548 4.09 123.12 -20.26
N ALA A 549 4.34 123.70 -19.08
CA ALA A 549 4.55 122.95 -17.84
C ALA A 549 3.28 122.21 -17.39
N ILE A 550 2.11 122.84 -17.48
CA ILE A 550 0.81 122.21 -17.17
C ILE A 550 0.54 121.04 -18.12
N ALA A 551 0.80 121.20 -19.43
CA ALA A 551 0.68 120.13 -20.41
C ALA A 551 1.65 118.97 -20.12
N GLN A 552 2.88 119.26 -19.69
CA GLN A 552 3.85 118.24 -19.31
C GLN A 552 3.44 117.49 -18.03
N ILE A 553 2.87 118.18 -17.04
CA ILE A 553 2.32 117.57 -15.82
C ILE A 553 1.18 116.62 -16.20
N ALA A 554 0.21 117.04 -17.01
CA ALA A 554 -0.91 116.18 -17.42
C ALA A 554 -0.46 114.91 -18.16
N VAL A 555 0.60 114.99 -18.98
CA VAL A 555 1.21 113.82 -19.64
C VAL A 555 1.87 112.88 -18.62
N LEU A 556 2.56 113.41 -17.61
CA LEU A 556 3.20 112.61 -16.55
C LEU A 556 2.15 111.96 -15.61
N GLU A 557 1.08 112.67 -15.27
CA GLU A 557 -0.06 112.14 -14.50
C GLU A 557 -0.72 110.98 -15.25
N GLN A 558 -0.98 111.14 -16.56
CA GLN A 558 -1.53 110.07 -17.38
C GLN A 558 -0.57 108.88 -17.50
N GLN A 559 0.74 109.11 -17.66
CA GLN A 559 1.73 108.04 -17.65
C GLN A 559 1.79 107.30 -16.30
N SER A 560 1.67 108.02 -15.17
CA SER A 560 1.59 107.40 -13.84
C SER A 560 0.34 106.53 -13.72
N ALA A 561 -0.83 107.04 -14.07
CA ALA A 561 -2.09 106.30 -14.01
C ALA A 561 -2.12 105.09 -14.96
N ASP A 562 -1.48 105.16 -16.12
CA ASP A 562 -1.33 104.03 -17.05
C ASP A 562 -0.31 103.00 -16.54
N ASN A 563 0.76 103.44 -15.84
CA ASN A 563 1.71 102.55 -15.18
C ASN A 563 1.06 101.82 -13.98
N GLU A 564 0.30 102.52 -13.15
CA GLU A 564 -0.49 101.95 -12.05
C GLU A 564 -1.50 100.91 -12.55
N ARG A 565 -2.23 101.21 -13.62
CA ARG A 565 -3.16 100.24 -14.25
C ARG A 565 -2.43 99.00 -14.78
N ARG A 566 -1.23 99.13 -15.36
CA ARG A 566 -0.42 97.99 -15.80
C ARG A 566 0.12 97.17 -14.61
N ALA A 567 0.57 97.81 -13.54
CA ALA A 567 1.02 97.14 -12.33
C ALA A 567 -0.13 96.39 -11.61
N ALA A 568 -1.32 96.99 -11.54
CA ALA A 568 -2.51 96.36 -10.97
C ALA A 568 -2.96 95.13 -11.78
N ALA A 569 -2.95 95.22 -13.11
CA ALA A 569 -3.27 94.08 -13.99
C ALA A 569 -2.28 92.91 -13.81
N SER A 570 -0.98 93.20 -13.76
CA SER A 570 0.06 92.18 -13.54
C SER A 570 -0.03 91.52 -12.16
N LEU A 571 -0.39 92.28 -11.12
CA LEU A 571 -0.65 91.73 -9.78
C LEU A 571 -1.88 90.80 -9.74
N GLU A 572 -2.92 91.09 -10.53
CA GLU A 572 -4.10 90.23 -10.60
C GLU A 572 -3.84 88.94 -11.40
N GLU A 573 -3.07 89.04 -12.50
CA GLU A 573 -2.59 87.85 -13.23
C GLU A 573 -1.72 86.95 -12.35
N GLU A 574 -0.82 87.53 -11.55
CA GLU A 574 -0.05 86.77 -10.56
C GLU A 574 -0.92 86.12 -9.48
N ARG A 575 -1.98 86.79 -9.01
CA ARG A 575 -2.95 86.19 -8.07
C ARG A 575 -3.68 85.02 -8.70
N GLU A 576 -4.21 85.19 -9.91
CA GLU A 576 -4.86 84.10 -10.65
C GLU A 576 -3.93 82.89 -10.85
N LEU A 577 -2.65 83.12 -11.18
CA LEU A 577 -1.66 82.05 -11.34
C LEU A 577 -1.35 81.35 -10.01
N ARG A 578 -1.17 82.11 -8.92
CA ARG A 578 -0.97 81.57 -7.56
C ARG A 578 -2.19 80.76 -7.11
N GLU A 579 -3.41 81.17 -7.42
CA GLU A 579 -4.61 80.39 -7.13
C GLU A 579 -4.72 79.12 -7.98
N LYS A 580 -4.41 79.18 -9.28
CA LYS A 580 -4.39 78.00 -10.16
C LYS A 580 -3.42 76.95 -9.62
N MET A 581 -2.18 77.37 -9.32
CA MET A 581 -1.18 76.54 -8.62
C MET A 581 -1.67 76.00 -7.28
N SER A 582 -2.33 76.82 -6.45
CA SER A 582 -2.85 76.38 -5.14
C SER A 582 -3.96 75.32 -5.30
N ARG A 583 -4.85 75.47 -6.28
CA ARG A 583 -5.91 74.50 -6.60
C ARG A 583 -5.33 73.19 -7.17
N GLU A 584 -4.25 73.26 -7.95
CA GLU A 584 -3.55 72.07 -8.43
C GLU A 584 -2.78 71.35 -7.31
N LEU A 585 -2.11 72.08 -6.42
CA LEU A 585 -1.48 71.52 -5.22
C LEU A 585 -2.49 70.90 -4.25
N GLN A 586 -3.67 71.50 -4.10
CA GLN A 586 -4.79 70.94 -3.35
C GLN A 586 -5.23 69.60 -3.96
N ARG A 587 -5.52 69.58 -5.27
CA ARG A 587 -5.89 68.37 -6.02
C ARG A 587 -4.82 67.27 -5.96
N LEU A 588 -3.53 67.62 -6.05
CA LEU A 588 -2.43 66.65 -5.95
C LEU A 588 -2.34 66.02 -4.56
N LYS A 589 -2.56 66.80 -3.49
CA LYS A 589 -2.61 66.28 -2.11
C LYS A 589 -3.80 65.35 -1.91
N GLU A 590 -4.99 65.76 -2.37
CA GLU A 590 -6.21 64.94 -2.29
C GLU A 590 -6.07 63.63 -3.08
N HIS A 591 -5.47 63.68 -4.27
CA HIS A 591 -5.18 62.49 -5.06
C HIS A 591 -4.10 61.59 -4.43
N LEU A 592 -3.03 62.16 -3.88
CA LEU A 592 -1.99 61.39 -3.18
C LEU A 592 -2.57 60.68 -1.95
N LEU A 593 -3.36 61.40 -1.15
CA LEU A 593 -4.06 60.84 0.01
C LEU A 593 -5.03 59.74 -0.39
N LEU A 594 -5.79 59.89 -1.48
CA LEU A 594 -6.64 58.83 -2.02
C LEU A 594 -5.83 57.58 -2.45
N VAL A 595 -4.63 57.77 -3.04
CA VAL A 595 -3.73 56.66 -3.42
C VAL A 595 -3.14 55.98 -2.19
N GLU A 596 -2.80 56.73 -1.14
CA GLU A 596 -2.33 56.17 0.13
C GLU A 596 -3.45 55.42 0.89
N GLU A 597 -4.67 55.96 0.93
CA GLU A 597 -5.86 55.29 1.49
C GLU A 597 -6.21 54.02 0.71
N THR A 598 -6.25 54.05 -0.62
CA THR A 598 -6.55 52.85 -1.42
C THR A 598 -5.45 51.79 -1.30
N SER A 599 -4.17 52.19 -1.39
CA SER A 599 -3.04 51.26 -1.21
C SER A 599 -3.00 50.62 0.18
N THR A 600 -3.29 51.37 1.25
CA THR A 600 -3.32 50.81 2.62
C THR A 600 -4.53 49.90 2.85
N VAL A 601 -5.70 50.20 2.27
CA VAL A 601 -6.86 49.29 2.28
C VAL A 601 -6.53 47.99 1.52
N GLU A 602 -5.99 48.07 0.31
CA GLU A 602 -5.63 46.89 -0.49
C GLU A 602 -4.60 46.00 0.21
N ALA A 603 -3.59 46.60 0.86
CA ALA A 603 -2.60 45.87 1.66
C ALA A 603 -3.23 45.13 2.85
N VAL A 604 -4.14 45.77 3.59
CA VAL A 604 -4.86 45.15 4.72
C VAL A 604 -5.82 44.05 4.24
N GLU A 605 -6.42 44.18 3.05
CA GLU A 605 -7.20 43.09 2.47
C GLU A 605 -6.34 41.94 1.97
N ALA A 606 -5.14 42.21 1.43
CA ALA A 606 -4.18 41.17 1.05
C ALA A 606 -3.70 40.37 2.28
N GLU A 607 -3.40 41.03 3.40
CA GLU A 607 -3.05 40.35 4.66
C GLU A 607 -4.21 39.48 5.20
N LYS A 608 -5.46 39.94 5.09
CA LYS A 608 -6.64 39.12 5.44
C LYS A 608 -6.76 37.87 4.56
N ARG A 609 -6.64 38.03 3.23
CA ARG A 609 -6.65 36.90 2.28
C ARG A 609 -5.52 35.92 2.58
N GLU A 610 -4.31 36.41 2.89
CA GLU A 610 -3.18 35.55 3.22
C GLU A 610 -3.38 34.82 4.56
N THR A 611 -3.87 35.50 5.59
CA THR A 611 -4.10 34.88 6.92
C THR A 611 -5.23 33.85 6.88
N GLU A 612 -6.28 34.07 6.09
CA GLU A 612 -7.31 33.06 5.81
C GLU A 612 -6.73 31.84 5.08
N LEU A 613 -5.94 32.03 4.01
CA LEU A 613 -5.28 30.93 3.29
C LEU A 613 -4.30 30.15 4.19
N ARG A 614 -3.48 30.85 4.99
CA ARG A 614 -2.60 30.25 6.01
C ARG A 614 -3.37 29.50 7.09
N GLU A 615 -4.64 29.81 7.33
CA GLU A 615 -5.50 29.03 8.22
C GLU A 615 -6.14 27.82 7.52
N GLN A 616 -6.60 27.97 6.28
CA GLN A 616 -7.09 26.84 5.47
C GLN A 616 -6.01 25.78 5.30
N ILE A 617 -4.76 26.18 5.02
CA ILE A 617 -3.60 25.29 4.95
C ILE A 617 -3.37 24.55 6.29
N ARG A 618 -3.42 25.24 7.44
CA ARG A 618 -3.30 24.59 8.76
C ARG A 618 -4.42 23.59 9.02
N ARG A 619 -5.67 23.89 8.63
CA ARG A 619 -6.81 22.98 8.77
C ARG A 619 -6.64 21.75 7.87
N LEU A 620 -6.23 21.94 6.61
CA LEU A 620 -5.97 20.85 5.66
C LEU A 620 -4.83 19.94 6.12
N GLN A 621 -3.72 20.52 6.60
CA GLN A 621 -2.61 19.77 7.21
C GLN A 621 -3.07 18.94 8.41
N SER A 622 -3.92 19.50 9.29
CA SER A 622 -4.50 18.77 10.42
C SER A 622 -5.38 17.60 9.96
N THR A 623 -6.19 17.78 8.89
CA THR A 623 -7.00 16.68 8.34
C THR A 623 -6.17 15.60 7.64
N VAL A 624 -5.05 15.95 7.00
CA VAL A 624 -4.12 14.99 6.40
C VAL A 624 -3.46 14.15 7.52
N VAL A 625 -2.93 14.78 8.57
CA VAL A 625 -2.31 14.06 9.70
C VAL A 625 -3.33 13.17 10.44
N ALA A 626 -4.60 13.58 10.53
CA ALA A 626 -5.67 12.72 11.04
C ALA A 626 -5.91 11.50 10.13
N ALA A 627 -6.05 11.71 8.82
CA ALA A 627 -6.22 10.64 7.84
C ALA A 627 -5.03 9.67 7.83
N ASP A 628 -3.79 10.17 7.87
CA ASP A 628 -2.56 9.37 7.94
C ASP A 628 -2.51 8.52 9.22
N THR A 629 -2.91 9.09 10.37
CA THR A 629 -2.92 8.32 11.63
C THR A 629 -4.05 7.29 11.70
N ASP A 630 -5.20 7.52 11.05
CA ASP A 630 -6.26 6.51 10.92
C ASP A 630 -5.94 5.44 9.87
N ALA A 631 -5.26 5.80 8.77
CA ALA A 631 -4.68 4.86 7.81
C ALA A 631 -3.60 3.98 8.46
N ALA A 632 -2.77 4.54 9.34
CA ALA A 632 -1.79 3.79 10.12
C ALA A 632 -2.46 2.81 11.11
N LYS A 633 -3.50 3.25 11.85
CA LYS A 633 -4.27 2.39 12.77
C LYS A 633 -4.95 1.23 12.04
N THR A 634 -5.63 1.50 10.92
CA THR A 634 -6.31 0.47 10.12
C THR A 634 -5.32 -0.51 9.51
N THR A 635 -4.20 -0.04 8.97
CA THR A 635 -3.09 -0.89 8.50
C THR A 635 -2.53 -1.77 9.62
N GLN A 636 -2.41 -1.23 10.84
CA GLN A 636 -1.95 -1.98 12.01
C GLN A 636 -2.97 -3.05 12.46
N SER A 637 -4.28 -2.76 12.39
CA SER A 637 -5.35 -3.74 12.64
C SER A 637 -5.32 -4.87 11.62
N MET A 638 -5.33 -4.54 10.32
CA MET A 638 -5.24 -5.54 9.25
C MET A 638 -3.99 -6.41 9.38
N LYS A 639 -2.85 -5.85 9.82
CA LYS A 639 -1.61 -6.60 10.07
C LYS A 639 -1.71 -7.54 11.28
N SER A 640 -2.42 -7.17 12.35
CA SER A 640 -2.65 -8.06 13.50
C SER A 640 -3.65 -9.16 13.18
N GLU A 641 -4.70 -8.84 12.43
CA GLU A 641 -5.68 -9.80 11.90
C GLU A 641 -5.02 -10.81 10.95
N LEU A 642 -4.17 -10.36 10.02
CA LEU A 642 -3.38 -11.25 9.14
C LEU A 642 -2.44 -12.16 9.93
N SER A 643 -1.75 -11.64 10.96
CA SER A 643 -0.92 -12.47 11.85
C SER A 643 -1.73 -13.54 12.58
N SER A 644 -2.92 -13.19 13.10
CA SER A 644 -3.80 -14.14 13.79
C SER A 644 -4.42 -15.18 12.85
N LEU A 645 -4.76 -14.78 11.61
CA LEU A 645 -5.20 -15.72 10.57
C LEU A 645 -4.07 -16.66 10.15
N GLN A 646 -2.83 -16.16 10.02
CA GLN A 646 -1.65 -16.97 9.72
C GLN A 646 -1.37 -18.00 10.83
N GLU A 647 -1.41 -17.59 12.11
CA GLU A 647 -1.31 -18.50 13.26
C GLU A 647 -2.39 -19.58 13.23
N ARG A 648 -3.65 -19.20 12.95
CA ARG A 648 -4.75 -20.16 12.80
C ARG A 648 -4.60 -21.12 11.62
N VAL A 649 -3.97 -20.69 10.52
CA VAL A 649 -3.64 -21.57 9.39
C VAL A 649 -2.56 -22.57 9.79
N VAL A 650 -1.49 -22.15 10.45
CA VAL A 650 -0.43 -23.07 10.95
C VAL A 650 -1.01 -24.12 11.88
N ILE A 651 -1.84 -23.73 12.87
CA ILE A 651 -2.51 -24.67 13.78
C ILE A 651 -3.42 -25.65 13.02
N ALA A 652 -4.10 -25.18 11.97
CA ALA A 652 -4.93 -26.05 11.12
C ALA A 652 -4.08 -27.04 10.32
N GLU A 653 -2.96 -26.60 9.73
CA GLU A 653 -2.02 -27.44 8.99
C GLU A 653 -1.36 -28.51 9.88
N GLU A 654 -0.89 -28.12 11.08
CA GLU A 654 -0.38 -29.04 12.10
C GLU A 654 -1.44 -30.10 12.46
N SER A 655 -2.67 -29.68 12.75
CA SER A 655 -3.76 -30.61 13.07
C SER A 655 -4.08 -31.55 11.91
N ALA A 656 -3.96 -31.09 10.65
CA ALA A 656 -4.20 -31.90 9.46
C ALA A 656 -3.05 -32.90 9.19
N VAL A 657 -1.81 -32.57 9.56
CA VAL A 657 -0.68 -33.52 9.59
C VAL A 657 -0.91 -34.59 10.66
N ASP A 658 -1.37 -34.18 11.85
CA ASP A 658 -1.66 -35.08 12.96
C ASP A 658 -2.79 -36.07 12.63
N TRP A 659 -3.90 -35.58 12.04
CA TRP A 659 -4.98 -36.44 11.54
C TRP A 659 -4.54 -37.38 10.42
N ARG A 660 -3.69 -36.93 9.49
CA ARG A 660 -3.13 -37.78 8.43
C ARG A 660 -2.26 -38.89 9.00
N SER A 661 -1.42 -38.56 9.98
CA SER A 661 -0.57 -39.53 10.71
C SER A 661 -1.39 -40.60 11.43
N ARG A 662 -2.46 -40.20 12.13
CA ARG A 662 -3.40 -41.12 12.80
C ARG A 662 -4.17 -42.00 11.81
N TYR A 663 -4.65 -41.43 10.71
CA TYR A 663 -5.33 -42.19 9.65
C TYR A 663 -4.39 -43.22 9.00
N GLU A 664 -3.11 -42.87 8.78
CA GLU A 664 -2.13 -43.81 8.26
C GLU A 664 -1.78 -44.94 9.24
N SER A 665 -1.69 -44.68 10.55
CA SER A 665 -1.42 -45.74 11.53
C SER A 665 -2.63 -46.66 11.72
N GLU A 666 -3.85 -46.11 11.78
CA GLU A 666 -5.09 -46.90 11.80
C GLU A 666 -5.25 -47.75 10.53
N LYS A 667 -4.92 -47.20 9.35
CA LYS A 667 -4.92 -47.93 8.08
C LYS A 667 -3.90 -49.07 8.05
N ARG A 668 -2.72 -48.90 8.66
CA ARG A 668 -1.72 -49.98 8.81
C ARG A 668 -2.24 -51.07 9.76
N LEU A 669 -2.81 -50.69 10.90
CA LEU A 669 -3.41 -51.63 11.86
C LEU A 669 -4.59 -52.41 11.24
N HIS A 670 -5.43 -51.76 10.42
CA HIS A 670 -6.49 -52.45 9.66
C HIS A 670 -5.91 -53.41 8.61
N PHE A 671 -4.79 -53.07 7.97
CA PHE A 671 -4.12 -53.99 7.04
C PHE A 671 -3.56 -55.21 7.78
N GLU A 672 -2.82 -55.00 8.87
CA GLU A 672 -2.25 -56.06 9.72
C GLU A 672 -3.31 -56.99 10.31
N THR A 673 -4.42 -56.44 10.82
CA THR A 673 -5.55 -57.24 11.33
C THR A 673 -6.30 -57.97 10.22
N SER A 674 -6.40 -57.40 9.01
CA SER A 674 -6.97 -58.09 7.85
C SER A 674 -6.09 -59.23 7.35
N ASP A 675 -4.77 -59.08 7.39
CA ASP A 675 -3.80 -60.13 7.00
C ASP A 675 -3.73 -61.26 8.03
N ALA A 676 -3.77 -60.91 9.33
CA ALA A 676 -3.95 -61.88 10.41
C ALA A 676 -5.28 -62.64 10.30
N LEU A 677 -6.38 -61.96 9.96
CA LEU A 677 -7.67 -62.60 9.72
C LEU A 677 -7.64 -63.52 8.48
N ALA A 678 -7.00 -63.11 7.40
CA ALA A 678 -6.81 -63.95 6.21
C ALA A 678 -5.97 -65.21 6.53
N SER A 679 -4.89 -65.04 7.30
CA SER A 679 -4.05 -66.13 7.79
C SER A 679 -4.84 -67.12 8.67
N LEU A 680 -5.65 -66.62 9.60
CA LEU A 680 -6.55 -67.45 10.41
C LEU A 680 -7.61 -68.17 9.57
N GLN A 681 -8.15 -67.53 8.51
CA GLN A 681 -9.07 -68.20 7.58
C GLN A 681 -8.39 -69.31 6.78
N VAL A 682 -7.10 -69.20 6.45
CA VAL A 682 -6.33 -70.29 5.84
C VAL A 682 -6.18 -71.45 6.83
N VAL A 683 -5.70 -71.18 8.05
CA VAL A 683 -5.51 -72.21 9.09
C VAL A 683 -6.84 -72.92 9.43
N VAL A 684 -7.96 -72.19 9.51
CA VAL A 684 -9.29 -72.80 9.75
C VAL A 684 -9.74 -73.67 8.58
N ARG A 685 -9.43 -73.30 7.33
CA ARG A 685 -9.70 -74.17 6.16
C ARG A 685 -8.82 -75.41 6.14
N GLU A 686 -7.54 -75.27 6.48
CA GLU A 686 -6.60 -76.40 6.58
C GLU A 686 -7.04 -77.38 7.67
N LEU A 687 -7.34 -76.91 8.88
CA LEU A 687 -7.90 -77.71 9.97
C LEU A 687 -9.25 -78.35 9.62
N SER A 688 -10.11 -77.67 8.83
CA SER A 688 -11.36 -78.26 8.35
C SER A 688 -11.09 -79.40 7.36
N ALA A 689 -10.15 -79.22 6.43
CA ALA A 689 -9.73 -80.26 5.49
C ALA A 689 -8.96 -81.41 6.18
N ASP A 690 -8.25 -81.15 7.27
CA ASP A 690 -7.65 -82.17 8.14
C ASP A 690 -8.76 -83.00 8.81
N HIS A 691 -9.71 -82.35 9.49
CA HIS A 691 -10.85 -83.05 10.10
C HIS A 691 -11.69 -83.84 9.07
N GLU A 692 -11.91 -83.33 7.86
CA GLU A 692 -12.58 -84.08 6.79
C GLU A 692 -11.78 -85.32 6.36
N ARG A 693 -10.45 -85.20 6.22
CA ARG A 693 -9.56 -86.33 5.90
C ARG A 693 -9.48 -87.35 7.05
N GLU A 694 -9.46 -86.90 8.30
CA GLU A 694 -9.51 -87.77 9.48
C GLU A 694 -10.86 -88.48 9.61
N ALA A 695 -11.98 -87.77 9.42
CA ALA A 695 -13.32 -88.33 9.43
C ALA A 695 -13.53 -89.36 8.30
N ALA A 696 -13.06 -89.06 7.09
CA ALA A 696 -13.05 -90.02 5.98
C ALA A 696 -12.20 -91.25 6.29
N SER A 697 -11.01 -91.06 6.88
CA SER A 697 -10.12 -92.16 7.30
C SER A 697 -10.73 -93.02 8.43
N ALA A 698 -11.41 -92.39 9.39
CA ALA A 698 -12.12 -93.07 10.47
C ALA A 698 -13.37 -93.81 9.96
N SER A 699 -14.09 -93.23 9.00
CA SER A 699 -15.21 -93.86 8.30
C SER A 699 -14.76 -95.10 7.52
N HIS A 700 -13.66 -95.00 6.77
CA HIS A 700 -13.08 -96.13 6.03
C HIS A 700 -12.63 -97.27 6.96
N ARG A 701 -11.97 -96.97 8.09
CA ARG A 701 -11.65 -97.97 9.12
C ARG A 701 -12.92 -98.60 9.73
N ASN A 702 -13.97 -97.82 9.96
CA ASN A 702 -15.26 -98.34 10.43
C ASN A 702 -15.89 -99.30 9.41
N LEU A 703 -15.87 -98.96 8.12
CA LEU A 703 -16.35 -99.82 7.05
C LEU A 703 -15.55 -101.14 6.99
N GLN A 704 -14.22 -101.07 7.07
CA GLN A 704 -13.35 -102.24 7.11
C GLN A 704 -13.62 -103.15 8.34
N LEU A 705 -13.85 -102.54 9.51
CA LEU A 705 -14.22 -103.29 10.71
C LEU A 705 -15.64 -103.90 10.61
N GLN A 706 -16.60 -103.21 9.99
CA GLN A 706 -17.93 -103.76 9.71
C GLN A 706 -17.87 -104.93 8.71
N GLU A 707 -17.00 -104.86 7.71
CA GLU A 707 -16.76 -105.94 6.75
C GLU A 707 -16.11 -107.16 7.42
N GLN A 708 -15.08 -106.95 8.25
CA GLN A 708 -14.50 -108.02 9.09
C GLN A 708 -15.52 -108.64 10.06
N ILE A 709 -16.36 -107.83 10.71
CA ILE A 709 -17.45 -108.31 11.57
C ILE A 709 -18.46 -109.13 10.75
N ARG A 710 -18.77 -108.72 9.53
CA ARG A 710 -19.66 -109.46 8.61
C ARG A 710 -19.05 -110.80 8.16
N GLU A 711 -17.76 -110.85 7.83
CA GLU A 711 -17.06 -112.10 7.50
C GLU A 711 -17.00 -113.05 8.70
N LEU A 712 -16.68 -112.54 9.89
CA LEU A 712 -16.70 -113.30 11.13
C LEU A 712 -18.12 -113.80 11.48
N THR A 713 -19.16 -112.99 11.21
CA THR A 713 -20.55 -113.42 11.39
C THR A 713 -20.92 -114.54 10.42
N ALA A 714 -20.58 -114.41 9.13
CA ALA A 714 -20.84 -115.43 8.13
C ALA A 714 -20.09 -116.74 8.38
N THR A 715 -18.85 -116.69 8.90
CA THR A 715 -18.12 -117.89 9.30
C THR A 715 -18.72 -118.54 10.55
N VAL A 716 -19.21 -117.77 11.53
CA VAL A 716 -19.98 -118.29 12.67
C VAL A 716 -21.31 -118.90 12.24
N GLU A 717 -22.01 -118.32 11.26
CA GLU A 717 -23.23 -118.89 10.68
C GLU A 717 -22.97 -120.21 9.94
N ASN A 718 -21.91 -120.28 9.13
CA ASN A 718 -21.48 -121.52 8.48
C ASN A 718 -21.11 -122.61 9.50
N LEU A 719 -20.38 -122.25 10.57
CA LEU A 719 -20.05 -123.19 11.65
C LEU A 719 -21.29 -123.65 12.43
N ARG A 720 -22.30 -122.79 12.62
CA ARG A 720 -23.59 -123.18 13.21
C ARG A 720 -24.35 -124.16 12.30
N ALA A 721 -24.44 -123.87 11.01
CA ALA A 721 -25.07 -124.76 10.04
C ALA A 721 -24.35 -126.11 9.95
N GLU A 722 -23.01 -126.14 10.08
CA GLU A 722 -22.25 -127.39 10.17
C GLU A 722 -22.49 -128.13 11.49
N ILE A 723 -22.60 -127.44 12.63
CA ILE A 723 -22.98 -128.05 13.92
C ILE A 723 -24.40 -128.64 13.85
N GLU A 724 -25.35 -127.95 13.23
CA GLU A 724 -26.72 -128.44 13.02
C GLU A 724 -26.74 -129.67 12.09
N ARG A 725 -25.96 -129.64 11.00
CA ARG A 725 -25.74 -130.79 10.11
C ARG A 725 -25.14 -131.99 10.85
N LEU A 726 -24.09 -131.78 11.63
CA LEU A 726 -23.44 -132.84 12.43
C LEU A 726 -24.35 -133.36 13.55
N SER A 727 -25.26 -132.52 14.07
CA SER A 727 -26.29 -132.92 15.04
C SER A 727 -27.37 -133.79 14.39
N LEU A 728 -27.80 -133.46 13.16
CA LEU A 728 -28.69 -134.29 12.35
C LEU A 728 -28.03 -135.62 11.96
N ASP A 729 -26.79 -135.59 11.46
CA ASP A 729 -26.01 -136.79 11.15
C ASP A 729 -25.89 -137.68 12.40
N LYS A 730 -25.56 -137.10 13.56
CA LYS A 730 -25.55 -137.78 14.87
C LYS A 730 -26.91 -138.41 15.21
N GLN A 731 -28.01 -137.68 15.08
CA GLN A 731 -29.36 -138.20 15.36
C GLN A 731 -29.67 -139.40 14.46
N THR A 732 -29.37 -139.33 13.16
CA THR A 732 -29.59 -140.50 12.27
C THR A 732 -28.73 -141.71 12.64
N VAL A 733 -27.50 -141.50 13.14
CA VAL A 733 -26.66 -142.58 13.66
C VAL A 733 -27.20 -143.15 14.97
N GLU A 734 -27.77 -142.32 15.84
CA GLU A 734 -28.44 -142.77 17.08
C GLU A 734 -29.75 -143.53 16.75
N ASP A 735 -30.54 -143.08 15.78
CA ASP A 735 -31.75 -143.77 15.31
C ASP A 735 -31.42 -145.12 14.65
N LEU A 736 -30.35 -145.17 13.84
CA LEU A 736 -29.82 -146.41 13.26
C LEU A 736 -29.28 -147.36 14.34
N LEU A 737 -28.65 -146.82 15.39
CA LEU A 737 -28.20 -147.61 16.54
C LEU A 737 -29.40 -148.17 17.33
N GLU A 738 -30.47 -147.41 17.52
CA GLU A 738 -31.69 -147.88 18.19
C GLU A 738 -32.47 -148.90 17.33
N SER A 739 -32.46 -148.73 16.01
CA SER A 739 -32.92 -149.75 15.05
C SER A 739 -32.07 -151.02 15.11
N ALA A 740 -30.74 -150.90 15.27
CA ALA A 740 -29.85 -152.05 15.42
C ALA A 740 -30.06 -152.77 16.76
N LYS A 741 -30.20 -152.04 17.87
CA LYS A 741 -30.55 -152.56 19.21
C LYS A 741 -31.91 -153.26 19.21
N SER A 742 -32.94 -152.68 18.61
CA SER A 742 -34.26 -153.30 18.53
C SER A 742 -34.27 -154.55 17.63
N SER A 743 -33.52 -154.54 16.52
CA SER A 743 -33.21 -155.75 15.73
C SER A 743 -32.46 -156.80 16.56
N PHE A 744 -31.50 -156.39 17.40
CA PHE A 744 -30.77 -157.29 18.28
C PHE A 744 -31.69 -157.89 19.34
N ASN A 745 -32.49 -157.09 20.02
CA ASN A 745 -33.47 -157.53 21.03
C ASN A 745 -34.56 -158.44 20.42
N ALA A 746 -34.97 -158.20 19.17
CA ALA A 746 -35.87 -159.12 18.46
C ALA A 746 -35.21 -160.48 18.17
N ARG A 747 -33.92 -160.50 17.79
CA ARG A 747 -33.15 -161.75 17.63
C ARG A 747 -32.90 -162.45 18.97
N GLN A 748 -32.58 -161.69 20.01
CA GLN A 748 -32.40 -162.15 21.38
C GLN A 748 -33.69 -162.82 21.88
N LYS A 749 -34.85 -162.21 21.66
CA LYS A 749 -36.13 -162.84 21.96
C LYS A 749 -36.40 -164.09 21.12
N ILE A 750 -36.05 -164.11 19.84
CA ILE A 750 -36.17 -165.34 19.01
C ILE A 750 -35.26 -166.45 19.54
N VAL A 751 -34.07 -166.12 20.07
CA VAL A 751 -33.20 -167.07 20.76
C VAL A 751 -33.85 -167.57 22.05
N GLU A 752 -34.41 -166.69 22.88
CA GLU A 752 -35.14 -167.05 24.11
C GLU A 752 -36.37 -167.94 23.81
N ASP A 753 -37.17 -167.60 22.79
CA ASP A 753 -38.31 -168.41 22.34
C ASP A 753 -37.86 -169.80 21.82
N LEU A 754 -36.69 -169.90 21.18
CA LEU A 754 -36.09 -171.18 20.75
C LEU A 754 -35.49 -171.98 21.92
N GLU A 755 -34.92 -171.31 22.92
CA GLU A 755 -34.43 -171.92 24.16
C GLU A 755 -35.59 -172.51 24.98
N VAL A 756 -36.72 -171.79 25.08
CA VAL A 756 -37.96 -172.29 25.70
C VAL A 756 -38.52 -173.50 24.94
N GLN A 757 -38.56 -173.46 23.60
CA GLN A 757 -38.98 -174.62 22.79
C GLN A 757 -38.06 -175.84 22.98
N LEU A 758 -36.75 -175.62 23.13
CA LEU A 758 -35.78 -176.68 23.44
C LEU A 758 -35.98 -177.27 24.84
N GLU A 759 -36.49 -176.50 25.80
CA GLU A 759 -36.73 -176.96 27.17
C GLU A 759 -38.09 -177.64 27.34
N GLU A 760 -39.16 -177.16 26.69
CA GLU A 760 -40.45 -177.87 26.62
C GLU A 760 -40.30 -179.23 25.91
N ALA A 761 -39.48 -179.31 24.86
CA ALA A 761 -39.14 -180.56 24.19
C ALA A 761 -38.41 -181.58 25.10
N ARG A 762 -37.70 -181.12 26.14
CA ARG A 762 -37.03 -181.97 27.14
C ARG A 762 -37.96 -182.46 28.25
N ALA A 763 -39.04 -181.74 28.54
CA ALA A 763 -39.97 -182.10 29.61
C ALA A 763 -40.82 -183.35 29.31
N SER A 764 -41.11 -183.62 28.02
CA SER A 764 -42.11 -184.61 27.61
C SER A 764 -41.58 -186.02 27.29
N SER A 765 -40.28 -186.30 27.48
CA SER A 765 -39.73 -187.65 27.26
C SER A 765 -38.65 -188.03 28.27
N ARG A 766 -38.96 -189.01 29.14
CA ARG A 766 -38.00 -189.66 30.05
C ARG A 766 -38.22 -191.17 30.10
N GLN A 767 -37.69 -191.91 29.13
CA GLN A 767 -37.30 -193.33 29.30
C GLN A 767 -36.42 -193.86 28.14
N SER A 768 -35.37 -194.61 28.51
CA SER A 768 -34.41 -195.37 27.65
C SER A 768 -33.33 -194.60 26.86
N ALA A 769 -32.18 -195.28 26.64
CA ALA A 769 -30.90 -194.83 26.03
C ALA A 769 -30.21 -193.65 26.76
N GLU A 770 -29.01 -193.75 27.34
CA GLU A 770 -27.94 -194.76 27.37
C GLU A 770 -27.20 -195.05 26.04
N SER A 771 -25.86 -195.06 26.13
CA SER A 771 -24.86 -195.32 25.09
C SER A 771 -24.72 -194.30 23.93
N TYR A 772 -23.64 -193.51 24.00
CA TYR A 772 -22.65 -193.51 22.91
C TYR A 772 -21.24 -193.27 23.49
N ARG A 773 -20.34 -194.22 23.27
CA ARG A 773 -18.89 -194.04 23.43
C ARG A 773 -18.25 -194.00 22.05
N ILE A 774 -17.13 -193.28 21.91
CA ILE A 774 -16.24 -193.44 20.77
C ILE A 774 -15.49 -194.76 20.95
N ASP A 775 -15.47 -195.60 19.91
CA ASP A 775 -14.80 -196.90 19.94
C ASP A 775 -13.28 -196.75 19.79
N ASP A 776 -12.54 -197.52 20.60
CA ASP A 776 -11.07 -197.55 20.60
C ASP A 776 -10.51 -198.05 19.25
N VAL A 777 -11.27 -198.87 18.51
CA VAL A 777 -10.93 -199.25 17.12
C VAL A 777 -10.90 -198.02 16.20
N THR A 778 -11.84 -197.09 16.36
CA THR A 778 -11.92 -195.86 15.53
C THR A 778 -10.81 -194.88 15.90
N LEU A 779 -10.50 -194.73 17.19
CA LEU A 779 -9.36 -193.93 17.66
C LEU A 779 -8.02 -194.50 17.18
N ARG A 780 -7.82 -195.82 17.28
CA ARG A 780 -6.63 -196.48 16.73
C ARG A 780 -6.54 -196.31 15.21
N GLN A 781 -7.65 -196.40 14.48
CA GLN A 781 -7.66 -196.20 13.03
C GLN A 781 -7.28 -194.76 12.64
N LEU A 782 -7.72 -193.74 13.41
CA LEU A 782 -7.33 -192.35 13.21
C LEU A 782 -5.85 -192.09 13.51
N PHE A 783 -5.32 -192.60 14.63
CA PHE A 783 -3.89 -192.52 14.94
C PHE A 783 -3.03 -193.27 13.91
N LEU A 784 -3.45 -194.47 13.49
CA LEU A 784 -2.75 -195.24 12.46
C LEU A 784 -2.79 -194.51 11.10
N SER A 785 -3.90 -193.87 10.76
CA SER A 785 -4.01 -193.01 9.56
C SER A 785 -3.07 -191.81 9.64
N TYR A 786 -2.95 -191.15 10.80
CA TYR A 786 -2.02 -190.03 10.99
C TYR A 786 -0.55 -190.42 10.75
N PHE A 787 -0.12 -191.59 11.24
CA PHE A 787 1.26 -192.07 11.05
C PHE A 787 1.52 -192.65 9.65
N THR A 788 0.53 -193.24 8.98
CA THR A 788 0.68 -193.85 7.65
C THR A 788 0.38 -192.92 6.47
N ALA A 789 -0.32 -191.79 6.69
CA ALA A 789 -0.63 -190.83 5.65
C ALA A 789 0.61 -190.10 5.10
N ALA A 790 0.52 -189.72 3.82
CA ALA A 790 1.44 -188.80 3.16
C ALA A 790 1.44 -187.41 3.86
N PRO A 791 2.55 -186.64 3.80
CA PRO A 791 2.76 -185.46 4.66
C PRO A 791 1.78 -184.32 4.39
N ASP A 792 1.20 -184.25 3.20
CA ASP A 792 0.15 -183.31 2.79
C ASP A 792 -1.14 -183.46 3.61
N LYS A 793 -1.51 -184.70 4.02
CA LYS A 793 -2.80 -184.99 4.68
C LYS A 793 -2.72 -185.06 6.19
N ARG A 794 -1.52 -184.95 6.78
CA ARG A 794 -1.32 -185.01 8.24
C ARG A 794 -1.94 -183.80 8.94
N ALA A 795 -1.95 -182.64 8.29
CA ALA A 795 -2.60 -181.43 8.76
C ALA A 795 -4.11 -181.63 9.01
N ASP A 796 -4.83 -182.16 8.01
CA ASP A 796 -6.27 -182.40 8.10
C ASP A 796 -6.62 -183.46 9.14
N ILE A 797 -5.83 -184.54 9.21
CA ILE A 797 -6.03 -185.61 10.22
C ILE A 797 -5.76 -185.09 11.64
N ALA A 798 -4.79 -184.18 11.84
CA ALA A 798 -4.55 -183.54 13.13
C ALA A 798 -5.69 -182.61 13.55
N LEU A 799 -6.25 -181.82 12.62
CA LEU A 799 -7.44 -180.99 12.87
C LEU A 799 -8.67 -181.85 13.17
N LEU A 800 -8.83 -182.99 12.49
CA LEU A 800 -9.90 -183.95 12.74
C LEU A 800 -9.78 -184.60 14.13
N LEU A 801 -8.57 -185.01 14.53
CA LEU A 801 -8.28 -185.50 15.89
C LEU A 801 -8.59 -184.44 16.96
N ALA A 802 -8.17 -183.18 16.76
CA ALA A 802 -8.45 -182.09 17.69
C ALA A 802 -9.96 -181.82 17.83
N SER A 803 -10.72 -181.91 16.73
CA SER A 803 -12.17 -181.75 16.71
C SER A 803 -12.92 -182.92 17.37
N ILE A 804 -12.44 -184.15 17.21
CA ILE A 804 -13.06 -185.36 17.80
C ILE A 804 -12.79 -185.44 19.30
N LEU A 805 -11.62 -185.00 19.76
CA LEU A 805 -11.21 -185.00 21.17
C LEU A 805 -11.67 -183.75 21.95
N GLN A 806 -12.45 -182.85 21.34
CA GLN A 806 -13.05 -181.68 21.98
C GLN A 806 -12.05 -180.74 22.68
N TYR A 807 -10.91 -180.46 22.04
CA TYR A 807 -9.96 -179.48 22.56
C TYR A 807 -10.59 -178.07 22.62
N PRO A 808 -10.28 -177.26 23.66
CA PRO A 808 -10.80 -175.90 23.78
C PRO A 808 -10.30 -175.00 22.63
N PRO A 809 -11.05 -173.96 22.24
CA PRO A 809 -10.76 -173.15 21.05
C PRO A 809 -9.37 -172.48 21.09
N GLU A 810 -8.88 -172.15 22.29
CA GLU A 810 -7.51 -171.69 22.57
C GLU A 810 -6.43 -172.62 21.99
N ASP A 811 -6.55 -173.94 22.23
CA ASP A 811 -5.55 -174.92 21.81
C ASP A 811 -5.74 -175.34 20.35
N VAL A 812 -6.99 -175.37 19.87
CA VAL A 812 -7.29 -175.51 18.44
C VAL A 812 -6.70 -174.34 17.65
N HIS A 813 -6.66 -173.11 18.20
CA HIS A 813 -5.98 -171.98 17.59
C HIS A 813 -4.46 -172.12 17.56
N LYS A 814 -3.83 -172.69 18.60
CA LYS A 814 -2.39 -172.98 18.62
C LYS A 814 -2.02 -174.02 17.55
N ILE A 815 -2.82 -175.09 17.42
CA ILE A 815 -2.67 -176.09 16.35
C ILE A 815 -2.85 -175.43 14.97
N ARG A 816 -3.87 -174.58 14.79
CA ARG A 816 -4.12 -173.88 13.53
C ARG A 816 -3.00 -172.88 13.18
N GLN A 817 -2.40 -172.19 14.14
CA GLN A 817 -1.23 -171.32 13.90
C GLN A 817 0.05 -172.11 13.59
N ALA A 818 0.24 -173.30 14.17
CA ALA A 818 1.35 -174.19 13.86
C ALA A 818 1.24 -174.84 12.46
N VAL A 819 0.03 -174.92 11.90
CA VAL A 819 -0.27 -175.59 10.61
C VAL A 819 -0.63 -174.59 9.50
N SER A 820 -0.97 -173.34 9.80
CA SER A 820 -1.33 -172.30 8.83
C SER A 820 -0.82 -170.92 9.25
N GLY A 821 0.38 -170.58 8.80
CA GLY A 821 1.07 -169.36 9.20
C GLY A 821 0.60 -168.08 8.50
N ARG A 822 0.57 -166.98 9.27
CA ARG A 822 0.56 -165.56 8.85
C ARG A 822 -0.69 -165.02 8.14
N SER A 823 -1.50 -164.32 8.92
CA SER A 823 -2.37 -163.21 8.47
C SER A 823 -1.73 -161.85 8.78
N SER A 824 -1.92 -160.84 7.92
CA SER A 824 -2.10 -159.43 8.32
C SER A 824 -2.50 -158.52 7.14
N GLN A 825 -3.58 -157.77 7.36
CA GLN A 825 -4.21 -156.69 6.59
C GLN A 825 -3.61 -156.16 5.26
N ARG A 826 -4.45 -156.21 4.22
CA ARG A 826 -4.66 -155.16 3.19
C ARG A 826 -5.64 -154.09 3.75
N GLN A 827 -5.87 -152.88 3.22
CA GLN A 827 -5.25 -152.05 2.16
C GLN A 827 -5.76 -150.59 2.32
N GLY A 828 -5.02 -149.59 1.81
CA GLY A 828 -5.65 -148.40 1.20
C GLY A 828 -5.30 -147.00 1.72
N THR A 829 -4.34 -146.33 1.06
CA THR A 829 -4.41 -144.92 0.58
C THR A 829 -3.19 -144.64 -0.35
N PRO A 830 -3.29 -143.73 -1.34
CA PRO A 830 -2.19 -143.41 -2.27
C PRO A 830 -1.61 -141.99 -2.12
N SER A 831 -0.55 -141.72 -2.88
CA SER A 831 0.09 -140.42 -3.18
C SER A 831 1.00 -139.82 -2.10
N GLY A 832 2.32 -139.84 -2.36
CA GLY A 832 3.27 -138.92 -1.74
C GLY A 832 3.07 -137.49 -2.27
N SER A 833 3.40 -136.40 -1.55
CA SER A 833 4.47 -136.10 -0.57
C SER A 833 5.76 -135.55 -1.17
N VAL A 834 5.72 -134.29 -1.62
CA VAL A 834 6.90 -133.40 -1.61
C VAL A 834 7.19 -133.02 -0.14
N SER A 835 8.45 -132.76 0.21
CA SER A 835 8.86 -132.62 1.62
C SER A 835 8.47 -131.27 2.23
N LEU A 836 8.05 -131.28 3.50
CA LEU A 836 7.72 -130.08 4.29
C LEU A 836 8.92 -129.10 4.38
N ALA A 837 10.15 -129.62 4.41
CA ALA A 837 11.36 -128.81 4.39
C ALA A 837 11.54 -128.00 3.08
N GLU A 838 11.04 -128.53 1.97
CA GLU A 838 11.13 -127.92 0.64
C GLU A 838 10.05 -126.84 0.45
N GLN A 839 8.91 -126.96 1.15
CA GLN A 839 7.95 -125.87 1.32
C GLN A 839 8.50 -124.76 2.23
N PHE A 840 9.23 -125.08 3.30
CA PHE A 840 9.86 -124.07 4.16
C PHE A 840 10.93 -123.24 3.44
N ILE A 841 11.75 -123.87 2.58
CA ILE A 841 12.73 -123.15 1.76
C ILE A 841 12.01 -122.21 0.77
N ARG A 842 11.02 -122.70 0.02
CA ARG A 842 10.24 -121.86 -0.90
C ARG A 842 9.41 -120.77 -0.21
N PHE A 843 9.05 -120.94 1.07
CA PHE A 843 8.39 -119.88 1.85
C PHE A 843 9.36 -118.74 2.16
N LEU A 844 10.57 -119.06 2.63
CA LEU A 844 11.62 -118.07 2.93
C LEU A 844 12.15 -117.37 1.66
N GLU A 845 12.23 -118.09 0.54
CA GLU A 845 12.56 -117.49 -0.77
C GLU A 845 11.47 -116.53 -1.24
N ASN A 846 10.18 -116.89 -1.09
CA ASN A 846 9.06 -116.03 -1.52
C ASN A 846 8.82 -114.79 -0.64
N GLU A 847 9.06 -114.83 0.68
CA GLU A 847 8.96 -113.61 1.51
C GLU A 847 10.11 -112.61 1.24
N SER A 848 11.22 -113.07 0.67
CA SER A 848 12.42 -112.23 0.47
C SER A 848 12.35 -111.27 -0.73
N GLU A 849 11.44 -111.47 -1.69
CA GLU A 849 11.36 -110.66 -2.93
C GLU A 849 10.27 -109.56 -2.93
N SER A 850 9.66 -109.22 -1.79
CA SER A 850 8.68 -108.11 -1.69
C SER A 850 9.22 -106.82 -1.05
N ALA A 851 10.51 -106.75 -0.75
CA ALA A 851 11.15 -105.57 -0.15
C ALA A 851 11.63 -104.50 -1.17
N SER A 852 11.01 -104.41 -2.35
CA SER A 852 11.50 -103.59 -3.48
C SER A 852 10.56 -102.46 -3.97
N THR A 853 9.38 -102.28 -3.36
CA THR A 853 8.47 -101.15 -3.68
C THR A 853 7.91 -100.48 -2.43
N ALA A 854 8.79 -99.88 -1.62
CA ALA A 854 8.41 -98.92 -0.58
C ALA A 854 9.17 -97.59 -0.83
N PRO A 855 8.47 -96.44 -0.95
CA PRO A 855 9.14 -95.16 -1.14
C PRO A 855 9.91 -94.75 0.12
N HIS A 856 11.15 -94.30 -0.04
CA HIS A 856 11.96 -93.83 1.08
C HIS A 856 11.33 -92.63 1.79
N LEU A 857 11.15 -92.74 3.11
CA LEU A 857 10.83 -91.63 3.99
C LEU A 857 11.95 -90.57 3.94
N PRO A 858 11.66 -89.29 3.66
CA PRO A 858 12.62 -88.21 3.81
C PRO A 858 12.77 -87.87 5.31
N VAL A 859 13.71 -88.51 6.00
CA VAL A 859 14.12 -88.09 7.34
C VAL A 859 15.00 -86.85 7.21
N ALA A 860 14.49 -85.69 7.63
CA ALA A 860 15.16 -84.40 7.46
C ALA A 860 16.37 -84.20 8.40
N PRO A 861 17.57 -83.85 7.89
CA PRO A 861 18.66 -83.26 8.66
C PRO A 861 18.45 -81.74 8.83
N ARG A 862 19.01 -81.14 9.89
CA ARG A 862 18.80 -79.72 10.26
C ARG A 862 19.83 -78.75 9.65
N GLY A 863 19.34 -77.58 9.21
CA GLY A 863 20.02 -76.27 9.25
C GLY A 863 20.97 -75.94 8.08
N PRO A 864 21.57 -74.72 8.05
CA PRO A 864 21.44 -73.60 8.99
C PRO A 864 20.86 -72.31 8.36
N THR A 865 20.90 -71.18 9.08
CA THR A 865 20.61 -69.82 8.58
C THR A 865 21.74 -69.26 7.70
N PRO A 866 21.42 -68.39 6.72
CA PRO A 866 21.60 -66.93 6.87
C PRO A 866 20.29 -66.17 6.54
N GLY A 867 20.14 -64.85 6.69
CA GLY A 867 21.10 -63.76 6.91
C GLY A 867 20.98 -62.73 5.77
N PRO A 868 20.60 -61.46 6.02
CA PRO A 868 20.22 -60.52 4.96
C PRO A 868 21.44 -60.02 4.17
N SER A 869 21.26 -59.76 2.87
CA SER A 869 22.30 -59.20 2.00
C SER A 869 21.79 -57.97 1.25
N ILE A 870 22.60 -56.91 1.24
CA ILE A 870 22.31 -55.60 0.66
C ILE A 870 23.07 -55.48 -0.66
N ALA A 871 22.36 -55.28 -1.77
CA ALA A 871 22.94 -54.85 -3.04
C ALA A 871 21.88 -54.16 -3.94
N PRO A 872 22.16 -52.96 -4.50
CA PRO A 872 21.26 -52.25 -5.40
C PRO A 872 21.70 -52.35 -6.88
N PRO A 873 20.82 -52.01 -7.84
CA PRO A 873 21.21 -51.51 -9.14
C PRO A 873 21.18 -49.96 -9.17
N HIS A 874 22.33 -49.35 -9.47
CA HIS A 874 22.39 -48.01 -10.07
C HIS A 874 22.09 -48.09 -11.60
N ILE A 875 22.16 -46.94 -12.27
CA ILE A 875 22.06 -46.68 -13.73
C ILE A 875 20.65 -46.29 -14.18
N ALA A 876 20.42 -45.22 -14.95
CA ALA A 876 21.16 -43.97 -15.15
C ALA A 876 20.23 -42.97 -15.88
N SER A 877 20.56 -41.69 -15.82
CA SER A 877 19.93 -40.61 -16.58
C SER A 877 20.09 -40.76 -18.10
N SER A 878 19.07 -40.34 -18.86
CA SER A 878 19.25 -39.67 -20.15
C SER A 878 18.07 -38.71 -20.38
N SER A 879 18.27 -37.70 -21.23
CA SER A 879 17.43 -36.49 -21.30
C SER A 879 16.80 -36.27 -22.68
N SER A 880 15.54 -35.82 -22.72
CA SER A 880 15.01 -34.99 -23.82
C SER A 880 13.73 -34.26 -23.45
N GLN A 881 13.75 -32.94 -23.63
CA GLN A 881 12.59 -32.05 -23.82
C GLN A 881 12.34 -31.89 -25.34
N PRO A 882 11.30 -31.15 -25.80
CA PRO A 882 10.10 -30.62 -25.12
C PRO A 882 8.78 -31.01 -25.84
N ASN A 883 7.65 -30.54 -25.28
CA ASN A 883 6.29 -30.30 -25.83
C ASN A 883 5.23 -30.79 -24.83
N SER A 884 4.01 -30.25 -24.75
CA SER A 884 3.40 -28.95 -25.10
C SER A 884 1.92 -29.05 -24.68
N LEU A 885 1.29 -27.96 -24.21
CA LEU A 885 -0.12 -27.92 -23.70
C LEU A 885 -0.32 -28.74 -22.39
N ASP A 886 -0.89 -28.24 -21.29
CA ASP A 886 -1.83 -27.14 -21.02
C ASP A 886 -3.30 -27.39 -21.41
N ALA A 887 -4.22 -26.94 -20.55
CA ALA A 887 -5.60 -27.43 -20.36
C ALA A 887 -5.67 -28.92 -19.93
N VAL A 888 -6.58 -29.38 -19.07
CA VAL A 888 -7.91 -28.85 -18.70
C VAL A 888 -8.11 -28.88 -17.18
N LEU A 889 -8.60 -27.77 -16.62
CA LEU A 889 -9.36 -27.74 -15.35
C LEU A 889 -10.85 -27.69 -15.68
N LYS A 890 -11.65 -28.59 -15.11
CA LYS A 890 -13.11 -28.45 -14.98
C LYS A 890 -13.68 -29.36 -13.90
#